data_AF-A0A949BUH0-F1
#
_entry.id   AF-A0A949BUH0-F1
#
_cell.length_a   1.000
_cell.length_b   1.000
_cell.length_c   1.000
_cell.angle_alpha   90.00
_cell.angle_beta   90.00
_cell.angle_gamma   90.00
#
_symmetry.space_group_name_H-M   'P 1'
#
loop_
_entity.id
_entity.type
_entity.pdbx_description
1 polymer ?
#
loop_
_entity_poly.entity_id
_entity_poly.type
_entity_poly.pdbx_seq_one_letter_code
_entity_poly.pdbx_strand_id
1 'polypeptide(L)'
;MHRGKNIVIGITIGLVLILSITVSTAWAQKDIEKRERKGGERIIHFVHTGAINGYIEPPDGFGGWAAIAGFVDSLGKEGETVFLLDAGDGQWGSGAALVTGGETPARLANAANYDAILLGNLDVYSSSLELLNMPLIRGNSDFYKAYGAIPSAVPFTIIKKSGISVGIIGALYGPPDKKNPYEEHRKIVRRMKREKVDVVVLLAHDARGRDWNKYKKMGVDVVLAHWSQFGPPSKAELIENTGMAISYTMGVFKGDNLGHLKLKVRKNKFPTKLIRRSSPLVVLSEEQIILDRNRVRMDEKVNRIAQQEKLRVGRILDETVGEAAENVSHSLGRSSPAGELVLNAIKESTDAEIVIYNSPGIRDGLKKGIIKYSDLVDMLPFGNRIVTFELRGKDLQEFARSYNRNVLASGIEFGKVVKVNNKPLDPERYYLVTSNEYLLQHGTGPFKILKKGSNKIYCGYVIKALCDYVRKNSPIKIETAFKTREKEAITPPVISWTQEAPIPKKTLEDYKMLGEIYQRQGKSREAFQLYQEAQDKFPEKFLEFQMAIARIYKKEKYFPQALVTYQQIINEHPESKWAPRAQWEIAEIIGHRLGNYEKAFNEYQRLIDNYPQSRQVADALLGIGECYEYKGEYKKALAKYQEIIERYPRSGADYDAELKVDAITKGDDYKGEPLRLYTLEYKLWKEGKYQESIGVCRELVSRYPKAHLASSVQYYIGYIYQFELKDYEQAIKEYQRVLEKYPKSHRASFAQYRIGECYKDLERYDLAEEAFEKVLKEYPATLPARWIKWRQ
;
A
#
# COMPACT_ATOMS: atom_id res chain seq x y z
N MET A 1 26.68 50.94 74.46
CA MET A 1 27.54 49.97 73.73
C MET A 1 26.85 48.67 73.27
N HIS A 2 25.60 48.35 73.67
CA HIS A 2 24.95 47.08 73.30
C HIS A 2 24.30 47.02 71.90
N ARG A 3 23.92 48.16 71.28
CA ARG A 3 23.29 48.16 69.94
C ARG A 3 24.27 47.93 68.77
N GLY A 4 25.53 48.35 68.91
CA GLY A 4 26.55 48.14 67.87
C GLY A 4 27.00 46.68 67.73
N LYS A 5 27.04 45.92 68.83
CA LYS A 5 27.44 44.50 68.80
C LYS A 5 26.42 43.62 68.07
N ASN A 6 25.12 43.89 68.22
CA ASN A 6 24.07 43.06 67.60
C ASN A 6 23.98 43.25 66.07
N ILE A 7 24.26 44.45 65.56
CA ILE A 7 24.29 44.72 64.12
C ILE A 7 25.51 44.05 63.49
N VAL A 8 26.68 44.13 64.13
CA VAL A 8 27.89 43.45 63.65
C VAL A 8 27.71 41.92 63.69
N ILE A 9 27.11 41.36 64.73
CA ILE A 9 26.81 39.92 64.80
C ILE A 9 25.81 39.50 63.72
N GLY A 10 24.75 40.28 63.48
CA GLY A 10 23.77 40.00 62.42
C GLY A 10 24.36 40.03 61.00
N ILE A 11 25.22 41.02 60.71
CA ILE A 11 25.94 41.11 59.43
C ILE A 11 26.94 39.97 59.28
N THR A 12 27.63 39.58 60.36
CA THR A 12 28.60 38.48 60.33
C THR A 12 27.89 37.14 60.12
N ILE A 13 26.75 36.89 60.78
CA ILE A 13 25.95 35.67 60.58
C ILE A 13 25.35 35.63 59.17
N GLY A 14 24.86 36.76 58.65
CA GLY A 14 24.36 36.87 57.28
C GLY A 14 25.43 36.61 56.22
N LEU A 15 26.63 37.16 56.41
CA LEU A 15 27.78 36.89 55.54
C LEU A 15 28.25 35.44 55.63
N VAL A 16 28.25 34.84 56.83
CA VAL A 16 28.60 33.42 57.01
C VAL A 16 27.55 32.51 56.37
N LEU A 17 26.26 32.84 56.44
CA LEU A 17 25.18 32.11 55.76
C LEU A 17 25.26 32.25 54.23
N ILE A 18 25.55 33.44 53.71
CA ILE A 18 25.72 33.65 52.26
C ILE A 18 27.01 32.97 51.77
N LEU A 19 28.11 33.05 52.53
CA LEU A 19 29.35 32.30 52.22
C LEU A 19 29.13 30.80 52.32
N SER A 20 28.38 30.29 53.30
CA SER A 20 28.12 28.85 53.41
C SER A 20 27.16 28.37 52.33
N ILE A 21 26.16 29.14 51.93
CA ILE A 21 25.30 28.80 50.78
C ILE A 21 26.10 28.85 49.47
N THR A 22 26.94 29.88 49.26
CA THR A 22 27.77 29.98 48.04
C THR A 22 28.91 28.96 48.01
N VAL A 23 29.48 28.59 49.15
CA VAL A 23 30.46 27.51 49.27
C VAL A 23 29.77 26.17 49.11
N SER A 24 28.57 25.95 49.67
CA SER A 24 27.81 24.72 49.48
C SER A 24 27.30 24.56 48.05
N THR A 25 26.89 25.63 47.36
CA THR A 25 26.54 25.58 45.93
C THR A 25 27.78 25.44 45.06
N ALA A 26 28.89 26.09 45.38
CA ALA A 26 30.16 25.91 44.65
C ALA A 26 30.77 24.54 44.89
N TRP A 27 30.61 23.92 46.06
CA TRP A 27 31.01 22.55 46.35
C TRP A 27 30.05 21.55 45.73
N ALA A 28 28.74 21.79 45.76
CA ALA A 28 27.76 20.96 45.04
C ALA A 28 27.99 21.03 43.53
N GLN A 29 28.33 22.20 42.98
CA GLN A 29 28.63 22.40 41.56
C GLN A 29 30.02 21.86 41.21
N LYS A 30 31.02 21.97 42.10
CA LYS A 30 32.31 21.26 41.96
C LYS A 30 32.18 19.76 42.12
N ASP A 31 31.25 19.25 42.93
CA ASP A 31 31.00 17.82 43.13
C ASP A 31 30.13 17.25 42.03
N ILE A 32 29.20 18.02 41.45
CA ILE A 32 28.55 17.72 40.17
C ILE A 32 29.61 17.71 39.08
N GLU A 33 30.45 18.75 38.93
CA GLU A 33 31.54 18.77 37.95
C GLU A 33 32.61 17.69 38.21
N LYS A 34 32.91 17.30 39.46
CA LYS A 34 33.79 16.18 39.81
C LYS A 34 33.14 14.83 39.53
N ARG A 35 31.84 14.66 39.78
CA ARG A 35 31.07 13.45 39.45
C ARG A 35 30.84 13.33 37.95
N GLU A 36 30.71 14.46 37.23
CA GLU A 36 30.66 14.53 35.78
C GLU A 36 32.04 14.37 35.11
N ARG A 37 33.13 14.69 35.81
CA ARG A 37 34.52 14.42 35.40
C ARG A 37 34.98 12.99 35.70
N LYS A 38 34.38 12.29 36.67
CA LYS A 38 34.55 10.84 36.82
C LYS A 38 33.75 10.18 35.69
N GLY A 39 34.44 9.46 34.80
CA GLY A 39 33.88 8.85 33.58
C GLY A 39 32.75 7.84 33.83
N GLY A 40 31.56 8.33 34.15
CA GLY A 40 30.33 7.57 34.29
C GLY A 40 29.75 7.25 32.92
N GLU A 41 29.32 5.99 32.77
CA GLU A 41 28.61 5.53 31.59
C GLU A 41 27.20 6.15 31.59
N ARG A 42 26.78 6.79 30.50
CA ARG A 42 25.42 7.37 30.37
C ARG A 42 24.58 6.54 29.42
N ILE A 43 23.27 6.48 29.67
CA ILE A 43 22.32 5.74 28.85
C ILE A 43 21.50 6.73 28.03
N ILE A 44 21.39 6.47 26.72
CA ILE A 44 20.57 7.25 25.79
C ILE A 44 19.48 6.35 25.22
N HIS A 45 18.25 6.85 25.20
CA HIS A 45 17.12 6.25 24.53
C HIS A 45 16.84 7.09 23.28
N PHE A 46 16.92 6.48 22.11
CA PHE A 46 16.39 7.04 20.89
C PHE A 46 15.04 6.38 20.64
N VAL A 47 13.98 7.14 20.86
CA VAL A 47 12.62 6.78 20.47
C VAL A 47 12.36 7.45 19.13
N HIS A 48 11.91 6.71 18.13
CA HIS A 48 11.64 7.30 16.84
C HIS A 48 10.39 6.76 16.15
N THR A 49 9.80 7.62 15.35
CA THR A 49 8.61 7.34 14.53
C THR A 49 8.88 7.69 13.07
N GLY A 50 7.94 7.36 12.19
CA GLY A 50 7.92 7.84 10.81
C GLY A 50 6.61 7.41 10.15
N ALA A 51 6.17 8.12 9.11
CA ALA A 51 4.94 7.84 8.37
C ALA A 51 3.67 7.72 9.23
N ILE A 52 3.58 8.52 10.31
CA ILE A 52 2.32 8.70 11.05
C ILE A 52 1.24 9.27 10.12
N ASN A 53 1.64 9.97 9.05
CA ASN A 53 0.80 10.54 8.00
C ASN A 53 -0.26 11.51 8.53
N GLY A 54 0.02 12.16 9.66
CA GLY A 54 -0.87 13.11 10.29
C GLY A 54 -2.18 12.53 10.84
N TYR A 55 -2.27 11.22 11.06
CA TYR A 55 -3.42 10.64 11.78
C TYR A 55 -3.39 11.06 13.25
N ILE A 56 -4.58 11.29 13.83
CA ILE A 56 -4.71 11.58 15.27
C ILE A 56 -4.42 10.32 16.09
N GLU A 57 -5.02 9.21 15.70
CA GLU A 57 -4.91 7.89 16.34
C GLU A 57 -5.24 6.77 15.32
N PRO A 58 -4.86 5.51 15.61
CA PRO A 58 -5.29 4.36 14.83
C PRO A 58 -6.81 4.11 14.91
N PRO A 59 -7.39 3.30 14.00
CA PRO A 59 -8.85 3.11 13.90
C PRO A 59 -9.50 2.48 15.14
N ASP A 60 -8.76 1.70 15.92
CA ASP A 60 -9.22 1.11 17.18
C ASP A 60 -9.18 2.11 18.36
N GLY A 61 -8.74 3.34 18.10
CA GLY A 61 -8.67 4.43 19.06
C GLY A 61 -7.57 4.27 20.11
N PHE A 62 -6.57 3.41 19.87
CA PHE A 62 -5.43 3.28 20.78
C PHE A 62 -4.10 3.33 20.01
N GLY A 63 -3.17 4.15 20.51
CA GLY A 63 -1.91 4.45 19.82
C GLY A 63 -1.76 5.96 19.62
N GLY A 64 -1.24 6.34 18.46
CA GLY A 64 -1.05 7.72 18.05
C GLY A 64 -0.07 8.47 18.95
N TRP A 65 -0.11 9.79 18.85
CA TRP A 65 0.79 10.70 19.56
C TRP A 65 0.71 10.54 21.09
N ALA A 66 -0.47 10.20 21.62
CA ALA A 66 -0.66 10.05 23.06
C ALA A 66 0.03 8.79 23.60
N ALA A 67 -0.06 7.66 22.91
CA ALA A 67 0.67 6.46 23.31
C ALA A 67 2.18 6.61 23.09
N ILE A 68 2.61 7.31 22.04
CA ILE A 68 4.04 7.62 21.82
C ILE A 68 4.59 8.45 22.99
N ALA A 69 3.90 9.52 23.37
CA ALA A 69 4.29 10.36 24.50
C ALA A 69 4.29 9.58 25.83
N GLY A 70 3.25 8.78 26.09
CA GLY A 70 3.20 7.98 27.31
C GLY A 70 4.25 6.87 27.38
N PHE A 71 4.69 6.33 26.22
CA PHE A 71 5.87 5.46 26.18
C PHE A 71 7.15 6.22 26.53
N VAL A 72 7.36 7.41 25.95
CA VAL A 72 8.52 8.27 26.28
C VAL A 72 8.57 8.63 27.75
N ASP A 73 7.42 8.97 28.35
CA ASP A 73 7.30 9.29 29.78
C ASP A 73 7.55 8.08 30.69
N SER A 74 7.38 6.86 30.18
CA SER A 74 7.73 5.64 30.91
C SER A 74 9.25 5.37 30.95
N LEU A 75 10.02 6.09 30.13
CA LEU A 75 11.48 6.01 30.04
C LEU A 75 12.14 7.17 30.80
N GLY A 76 13.48 7.14 30.94
CA GLY A 76 14.23 8.29 31.46
C GLY A 76 14.35 8.31 32.99
N LYS A 77 14.90 7.24 33.58
CA LYS A 77 15.28 7.22 35.00
C LYS A 77 16.46 8.16 35.27
N GLU A 78 16.77 8.43 36.54
CA GLU A 78 17.92 9.25 36.94
C GLU A 78 19.22 8.72 36.29
N GLY A 79 19.86 9.55 35.45
CA GLY A 79 21.06 9.19 34.69
C GLY A 79 20.83 8.68 33.26
N GLU A 80 19.58 8.52 32.82
CA GLU A 80 19.21 8.21 31.43
C GLU A 80 18.75 9.48 30.69
N THR A 81 18.83 9.50 29.36
CA THR A 81 18.39 10.62 28.52
C THR A 81 17.58 10.12 27.35
N VAL A 82 16.41 10.71 27.09
CA VAL A 82 15.50 10.31 26.02
C VAL A 82 15.45 11.37 24.93
N PHE A 83 15.57 10.93 23.68
CA PHE A 83 15.34 11.72 22.48
C PHE A 83 14.16 11.12 21.70
N LEU A 84 13.15 11.94 21.41
CA LEU A 84 12.00 11.57 20.57
C LEU A 84 12.13 12.22 19.20
N LEU A 85 12.34 11.41 18.15
CA LEU A 85 12.68 11.88 16.81
C LEU A 85 11.71 11.34 15.76
N ASP A 86 11.35 12.15 14.76
CA ASP A 86 10.54 11.67 13.64
C ASP A 86 11.40 11.53 12.37
N ALA A 87 11.34 10.36 11.74
CA ALA A 87 12.05 10.01 10.52
C ALA A 87 11.27 10.37 9.24
N GLY A 88 10.23 11.22 9.32
CA GLY A 88 9.53 11.86 8.20
C GLY A 88 8.16 11.25 7.87
N ASP A 89 7.38 12.02 7.11
CA ASP A 89 5.96 11.79 6.78
C ASP A 89 5.05 11.76 8.04
N GLY A 90 5.37 12.58 9.03
CA GLY A 90 4.57 12.71 10.25
C GLY A 90 3.37 13.66 10.12
N GLN A 91 3.43 14.64 9.21
CA GLN A 91 2.60 15.85 9.21
C GLN A 91 1.51 15.87 8.13
N TRP A 92 1.55 14.97 7.15
CA TRP A 92 0.59 14.99 6.03
C TRP A 92 0.20 13.58 5.55
N GLY A 93 -1.05 13.40 5.13
CA GLY A 93 -1.55 12.15 4.54
C GLY A 93 -2.88 11.61 5.09
N SER A 94 -3.41 12.19 6.17
CA SER A 94 -4.71 11.85 6.75
C SER A 94 -5.79 12.86 6.37
N GLY A 95 -7.07 12.48 6.51
CA GLY A 95 -8.18 13.43 6.38
C GLY A 95 -8.08 14.59 7.39
N ALA A 96 -7.60 14.33 8.61
CA ALA A 96 -7.38 15.39 9.60
C ALA A 96 -6.31 16.39 9.15
N ALA A 97 -5.19 15.92 8.59
CA ALA A 97 -4.15 16.77 8.04
C ALA A 97 -4.67 17.58 6.85
N LEU A 98 -5.41 16.94 5.94
CA LEU A 98 -6.02 17.59 4.77
C LEU A 98 -6.95 18.73 5.16
N VAL A 99 -7.90 18.46 6.07
CA VAL A 99 -8.95 19.40 6.47
C VAL A 99 -8.38 20.59 7.25
N THR A 100 -7.27 20.40 7.95
CA THR A 100 -6.69 21.42 8.84
C THR A 100 -5.41 22.04 8.30
N GLY A 101 -5.02 21.74 7.06
CA GLY A 101 -3.75 22.22 6.49
C GLY A 101 -2.52 21.76 7.29
N GLY A 102 -2.61 20.62 7.96
CA GLY A 102 -1.56 20.07 8.82
C GLY A 102 -1.49 20.64 10.24
N GLU A 103 -2.44 21.49 10.65
CA GLU A 103 -2.46 22.07 12.00
C GLU A 103 -2.68 21.01 13.08
N THR A 104 -3.60 20.07 12.88
CA THR A 104 -3.86 18.98 13.83
C THR A 104 -2.60 18.18 14.15
N PRO A 105 -1.88 17.60 13.17
CA PRO A 105 -0.66 16.86 13.48
C PRO A 105 0.46 17.73 14.05
N ALA A 106 0.57 19.01 13.67
CA ALA A 106 1.56 19.91 14.26
C ALA A 106 1.30 20.16 15.75
N ARG A 107 0.03 20.40 16.14
CA ARG A 107 -0.37 20.54 17.56
C ARG A 107 -0.06 19.29 18.37
N LEU A 108 -0.30 18.10 17.78
CA LEU A 108 -0.06 16.83 18.44
C LEU A 108 1.44 16.52 18.58
N ALA A 109 2.25 16.81 17.55
CA ALA A 109 3.70 16.67 17.62
C ALA A 109 4.32 17.60 18.69
N ASN A 110 3.88 18.86 18.75
CA ASN A 110 4.29 19.80 19.80
C ASN A 110 3.86 19.30 21.20
N ALA A 111 2.65 18.76 21.33
CA ALA A 111 2.14 18.23 22.60
C ALA A 111 2.94 17.00 23.07
N ALA A 112 3.33 16.12 22.13
CA ALA A 112 4.17 14.95 22.38
C ALA A 112 5.66 15.30 22.60
N ASN A 113 6.04 16.57 22.46
CA ASN A 113 7.36 17.10 22.76
C ASN A 113 8.51 16.43 21.96
N TYR A 114 8.32 16.32 20.63
CA TYR A 114 9.36 15.87 19.71
C TYR A 114 10.60 16.76 19.77
N ASP A 115 11.78 16.14 19.66
CA ASP A 115 13.07 16.82 19.69
C ASP A 115 13.50 17.35 18.32
N ALA A 116 13.20 16.59 17.27
CA ALA A 116 13.39 17.02 15.89
C ALA A 116 12.54 16.16 14.96
N ILE A 117 12.19 16.75 13.81
CA ILE A 117 11.41 16.09 12.76
C ILE A 117 12.20 16.19 11.46
N LEU A 118 12.51 15.05 10.84
CA LEU A 118 12.92 15.01 9.44
C LEU A 118 11.69 15.29 8.59
N LEU A 119 11.77 16.23 7.65
CA LEU A 119 10.73 16.38 6.63
C LEU A 119 10.81 15.19 5.66
N GLY A 120 9.68 14.49 5.52
CA GLY A 120 9.45 13.48 4.50
C GLY A 120 8.95 14.07 3.18
N ASN A 121 8.61 13.20 2.23
CA ASN A 121 8.11 13.63 0.92
C ASN A 121 6.65 14.12 0.97
N LEU A 122 5.87 13.71 1.97
CA LEU A 122 4.50 14.20 2.18
C LEU A 122 4.47 15.46 3.04
N ASP A 123 5.39 15.63 3.98
CA ASP A 123 5.35 16.74 4.94
C ASP A 123 5.41 18.12 4.26
N VAL A 124 6.02 18.21 3.08
CA VAL A 124 6.09 19.44 2.27
C VAL A 124 4.74 19.98 1.84
N TYR A 125 3.67 19.18 1.91
CA TYR A 125 2.32 19.62 1.61
C TYR A 125 1.61 20.24 2.81
N SER A 126 2.18 20.19 4.02
CA SER A 126 1.61 20.86 5.19
C SER A 126 1.85 22.37 5.12
N SER A 127 0.77 23.16 5.20
CA SER A 127 0.86 24.61 5.34
C SER A 127 1.14 25.08 6.77
N SER A 128 1.23 24.13 7.72
CA SER A 128 1.32 24.41 9.16
C SER A 128 2.68 24.02 9.76
N LEU A 129 3.70 23.79 8.92
CA LEU A 129 5.06 23.47 9.37
C LEU A 129 5.68 24.58 10.24
N GLU A 130 5.19 25.81 10.21
CA GLU A 130 5.68 26.89 11.09
C GLU A 130 5.12 26.82 12.52
N LEU A 131 4.04 26.05 12.75
CA LEU A 131 3.50 25.84 14.09
C LEU A 131 4.37 24.91 14.94
N LEU A 132 5.21 24.13 14.27
CA LEU A 132 6.12 23.16 14.86
C LEU A 132 7.23 23.87 15.64
N ASN A 133 7.33 23.60 16.95
CA ASN A 133 8.21 24.33 17.88
C ASN A 133 9.59 23.69 18.13
N MET A 134 9.86 22.56 17.50
CA MET A 134 11.15 21.88 17.43
C MET A 134 11.85 22.03 16.06
N PRO A 135 13.17 21.79 15.98
CA PRO A 135 13.91 21.83 14.73
C PRO A 135 13.34 20.91 13.63
N LEU A 136 13.13 21.48 12.44
CA LEU A 136 12.79 20.75 11.23
C LEU A 136 14.04 20.49 10.42
N ILE A 137 14.29 19.23 10.09
CA ILE A 137 15.47 18.81 9.35
C ILE A 137 15.08 18.51 7.91
N ARG A 138 15.71 19.18 6.95
CA ARG A 138 15.57 18.82 5.53
C ARG A 138 16.58 17.75 5.14
N GLY A 139 16.21 16.93 4.17
CA GLY A 139 17.16 16.07 3.46
C GLY A 139 18.11 16.84 2.53
N ASN A 140 19.02 16.10 1.91
CA ASN A 140 20.03 16.56 0.95
C ASN A 140 19.54 16.62 -0.52
N SER A 141 18.23 16.44 -0.75
CA SER A 141 17.68 16.33 -2.09
C SER A 141 17.33 17.71 -2.68
N ASP A 142 17.60 17.88 -3.98
CA ASP A 142 17.03 18.97 -4.80
C ASP A 142 15.49 18.96 -4.81
N PHE A 143 14.87 17.88 -4.28
CA PHE A 143 13.44 17.75 -4.02
C PHE A 143 12.87 19.03 -3.38
N TYR A 144 13.50 19.53 -2.32
CA TYR A 144 13.02 20.72 -1.62
C TYR A 144 13.14 22.01 -2.46
N LYS A 145 14.08 22.08 -3.40
CA LYS A 145 14.23 23.26 -4.28
C LYS A 145 13.03 23.44 -5.21
N ALA A 146 12.37 22.35 -5.59
CA ALA A 146 11.17 22.39 -6.44
C ALA A 146 9.93 22.95 -5.72
N TYR A 147 9.98 23.04 -4.38
CA TYR A 147 8.88 23.51 -3.53
C TYR A 147 9.10 24.90 -2.93
N GLY A 148 10.23 25.55 -3.24
CA GLY A 148 10.67 26.78 -2.58
C GLY A 148 11.42 26.52 -1.27
N ALA A 149 12.06 27.56 -0.71
CA ALA A 149 12.67 27.43 0.60
C ALA A 149 11.56 27.23 1.65
N ILE A 150 11.61 26.12 2.40
CA ILE A 150 10.87 25.96 3.65
C ILE A 150 11.71 26.69 4.71
N PRO A 151 11.39 27.95 5.09
CA PRO A 151 12.36 28.81 5.77
C PRO A 151 12.82 28.27 7.13
N SER A 152 11.99 27.44 7.78
CA SER A 152 12.26 26.81 9.08
C SER A 152 13.09 25.51 8.99
N ALA A 153 13.27 24.92 7.81
CA ALA A 153 13.94 23.62 7.68
C ALA A 153 15.47 23.75 7.50
N VAL A 154 16.22 23.19 8.45
CA VAL A 154 17.69 23.24 8.49
C VAL A 154 18.32 21.93 7.99
N PRO A 155 19.51 21.96 7.39
CA PRO A 155 20.19 20.73 6.95
C PRO A 155 20.64 19.83 8.11
N PHE A 156 20.79 20.40 9.30
CA PHE A 156 21.15 19.69 10.52
C PHE A 156 20.83 20.51 11.77
N THR A 157 20.79 19.85 12.92
CA THR A 157 20.74 20.50 14.23
C THR A 157 21.65 19.80 15.24
N ILE A 158 21.94 20.45 16.36
CA ILE A 158 22.64 19.85 17.50
C ILE A 158 21.79 20.11 18.75
N ILE A 159 21.30 19.04 19.37
CA ILE A 159 20.47 19.09 20.57
C ILE A 159 21.31 18.68 21.77
N LYS A 160 21.19 19.42 22.87
CA LYS A 160 21.87 19.12 24.14
C LYS A 160 20.82 18.83 25.21
N LYS A 161 20.82 17.60 25.75
CA LYS A 161 19.95 17.18 26.86
C LYS A 161 20.78 16.45 27.91
N SER A 162 20.59 16.78 29.18
CA SER A 162 21.24 16.09 30.31
C SER A 162 22.75 15.89 30.15
N GLY A 163 23.44 16.92 29.62
CA GLY A 163 24.90 16.90 29.40
C GLY A 163 25.38 16.04 28.21
N ILE A 164 24.47 15.56 27.37
CA ILE A 164 24.73 14.80 26.14
C ILE A 164 24.36 15.66 24.93
N SER A 165 25.28 15.74 23.96
CA SER A 165 25.09 16.44 22.70
C SER A 165 24.88 15.47 21.54
N VAL A 166 23.75 15.62 20.85
CA VAL A 166 23.37 14.79 19.69
C VAL A 166 23.27 15.68 18.46
N GLY A 167 24.08 15.40 17.44
CA GLY A 167 24.03 16.07 16.14
C GLY A 167 23.15 15.27 15.20
N ILE A 168 22.16 15.90 14.59
CA ILE A 168 21.14 15.22 13.78
C ILE A 168 21.20 15.73 12.34
N ILE A 169 21.30 14.82 11.38
CA ILE A 169 21.24 15.08 9.94
C ILE A 169 20.10 14.27 9.29
N GLY A 170 19.56 14.74 8.17
CA GLY A 170 18.42 14.12 7.50
C GLY A 170 18.72 13.57 6.11
N ALA A 171 18.09 12.47 5.71
CA ALA A 171 18.17 11.94 4.34
C ALA A 171 16.81 11.46 3.82
N LEU A 172 16.40 11.93 2.62
CA LEU A 172 15.14 11.57 1.94
C LEU A 172 15.38 10.60 0.77
N TYR A 173 14.32 9.97 0.23
CA TYR A 173 14.36 9.10 -0.96
C TYR A 173 14.97 9.75 -2.20
N GLY A 174 15.64 8.93 -3.03
CA GLY A 174 15.97 9.22 -4.43
C GLY A 174 17.16 8.38 -4.92
N PRO A 175 17.18 7.90 -6.18
CA PRO A 175 18.45 7.49 -6.79
C PRO A 175 19.40 8.70 -6.75
N PRO A 176 20.71 8.50 -6.60
CA PRO A 176 21.67 9.58 -6.58
C PRO A 176 21.68 10.27 -7.95
N ASP A 177 20.86 11.31 -8.15
CA ASP A 177 20.90 12.06 -9.40
C ASP A 177 22.09 13.04 -9.36
N LYS A 178 23.17 12.61 -10.04
CA LYS A 178 24.36 13.31 -10.57
C LYS A 178 25.18 14.27 -9.69
N LYS A 179 24.75 14.69 -8.49
CA LYS A 179 25.61 15.37 -7.50
C LYS A 179 25.62 14.59 -6.21
N ASN A 180 26.82 14.12 -5.85
CA ASN A 180 27.12 13.26 -4.72
C ASN A 180 26.38 13.68 -3.42
N PRO A 181 25.24 13.06 -3.05
CA PRO A 181 24.40 13.46 -1.89
C PRO A 181 25.16 13.41 -0.55
N TYR A 182 26.28 12.72 -0.55
CA TYR A 182 27.13 12.48 0.58
C TYR A 182 28.12 13.61 0.89
N GLU A 183 28.35 14.56 -0.04
CA GLU A 183 29.34 15.61 0.17
C GLU A 183 28.88 16.65 1.21
N GLU A 184 27.62 17.11 1.11
CA GLU A 184 27.01 18.02 2.09
C GLU A 184 26.99 17.36 3.48
N HIS A 185 26.50 16.13 3.59
CA HIS A 185 26.54 15.34 4.83
C HIS A 185 27.95 15.19 5.38
N ARG A 186 28.96 14.91 4.54
CA ARG A 186 30.35 14.82 4.99
C ARG A 186 30.86 16.14 5.56
N LYS A 187 30.52 17.29 4.98
CA LYS A 187 30.90 18.62 5.50
C LYS A 187 30.22 18.89 6.84
N ILE A 188 28.94 18.57 6.97
CA ILE A 188 28.15 18.72 8.20
C ILE A 188 28.69 17.82 9.31
N VAL A 189 28.89 16.52 9.05
CA VAL A 189 29.40 15.56 10.04
C VAL A 189 30.81 15.96 10.51
N ARG A 190 31.68 16.45 9.61
CA ARG A 190 32.99 17.01 10.00
C ARG A 190 32.85 18.22 10.92
N ARG A 191 31.86 19.09 10.68
CA ARG A 191 31.57 20.22 11.56
C ARG A 191 31.11 19.75 12.94
N MET A 192 30.14 18.84 13.03
CA MET A 192 29.68 18.25 14.30
C MET A 192 30.82 17.61 15.11
N LYS A 193 31.72 16.89 14.43
CA LYS A 193 32.91 16.32 15.07
C LYS A 193 33.88 17.38 15.61
N ARG A 194 34.07 18.50 14.91
CA ARG A 194 34.87 19.64 15.42
C ARG A 194 34.21 20.31 16.62
N GLU A 195 32.88 20.34 16.64
CA GLU A 195 32.07 20.83 17.76
C GLU A 195 31.98 19.82 18.92
N LYS A 196 32.66 18.66 18.79
CA LYS A 196 32.75 17.61 19.82
C LYS A 196 31.38 17.07 20.26
N VAL A 197 30.46 16.93 19.30
CA VAL A 197 29.18 16.23 19.49
C VAL A 197 29.43 14.79 19.98
N ASP A 198 28.65 14.34 20.96
CA ASP A 198 28.81 13.01 21.57
C ASP A 198 28.28 11.88 20.66
N VAL A 199 27.18 12.12 19.94
CA VAL A 199 26.56 11.15 19.00
C VAL A 199 26.07 11.85 17.74
N VAL A 200 26.42 11.33 16.56
CA VAL A 200 25.88 11.78 15.27
C VAL A 200 24.78 10.83 14.79
N VAL A 201 23.55 11.34 14.71
CA VAL A 201 22.34 10.63 14.27
C VAL A 201 21.99 11.02 12.83
N LEU A 202 21.72 10.01 12.00
CA LEU A 202 21.08 10.17 10.70
C LEU A 202 19.61 9.75 10.81
N LEU A 203 18.70 10.70 10.62
CA LEU A 203 17.29 10.42 10.33
C LEU A 203 17.17 10.11 8.83
N ALA A 204 16.52 8.99 8.49
CA ALA A 204 16.40 8.54 7.12
C ALA A 204 14.96 8.19 6.76
N HIS A 205 14.36 8.95 5.86
CA HIS A 205 13.07 8.67 5.28
C HIS A 205 13.28 7.87 3.98
N ASP A 206 12.72 6.65 3.93
CA ASP A 206 12.92 5.60 2.93
C ASP A 206 14.35 5.06 2.85
N ALA A 207 14.59 3.98 3.60
CA ALA A 207 15.88 3.28 3.70
C ALA A 207 16.30 2.45 2.47
N ARG A 208 15.44 2.28 1.46
CA ARG A 208 15.66 1.30 0.38
C ARG A 208 16.98 1.54 -0.37
N GLY A 209 17.81 0.51 -0.43
CA GLY A 209 19.03 0.49 -1.25
C GLY A 209 20.15 1.43 -0.78
N ARG A 210 20.09 1.99 0.44
CA ARG A 210 21.16 2.83 0.98
C ARG A 210 22.36 2.01 1.46
N ASP A 211 23.55 2.48 1.11
CA ASP A 211 24.81 1.95 1.59
C ASP A 211 25.21 2.64 2.90
N TRP A 212 24.79 2.04 4.03
CA TRP A 212 25.09 2.55 5.37
C TRP A 212 26.60 2.63 5.66
N ASN A 213 27.43 1.83 4.99
CA ASN A 213 28.88 1.90 5.16
C ASN A 213 29.46 3.26 4.73
N LYS A 214 28.81 3.98 3.82
CA LYS A 214 29.22 5.34 3.44
C LYS A 214 29.03 6.33 4.60
N TYR A 215 27.86 6.29 5.25
CA TYR A 215 27.56 7.13 6.40
C TYR A 215 28.44 6.80 7.61
N LYS A 216 28.68 5.51 7.85
CA LYS A 216 29.68 5.06 8.82
C LYS A 216 31.07 5.66 8.55
N LYS A 217 31.55 5.62 7.30
CA LYS A 217 32.86 6.20 6.92
C LYS A 217 32.90 7.73 7.11
N MET A 218 31.77 8.41 7.10
CA MET A 218 31.67 9.85 7.47
C MET A 218 31.73 10.04 8.98
N GLY A 219 31.34 9.01 9.73
CA GLY A 219 31.19 8.94 11.18
C GLY A 219 29.84 9.44 11.64
N VAL A 220 28.80 8.94 10.98
CA VAL A 220 27.50 8.76 11.59
C VAL A 220 27.59 7.58 12.55
N ASP A 221 27.02 7.75 13.73
CA ASP A 221 27.06 6.79 14.84
C ASP A 221 25.75 6.00 14.94
N VAL A 222 24.62 6.64 14.65
CA VAL A 222 23.27 6.07 14.74
C VAL A 222 22.49 6.40 13.47
N VAL A 223 21.77 5.42 12.94
CA VAL A 223 20.78 5.60 11.88
C VAL A 223 19.41 5.24 12.44
N LEU A 224 18.47 6.19 12.38
CA LEU A 224 17.06 5.96 12.70
C LEU A 224 16.29 6.11 11.39
N ALA A 225 15.79 4.99 10.89
CA ALA A 225 15.28 4.91 9.53
C ALA A 225 13.83 4.45 9.48
N HIS A 226 13.04 5.12 8.65
CA HIS A 226 11.74 4.62 8.23
C HIS A 226 11.87 3.93 6.86
N TRP A 227 11.34 2.71 6.74
CA TRP A 227 11.53 1.88 5.54
C TRP A 227 10.27 1.77 4.66
N SER A 228 9.08 1.59 5.24
CA SER A 228 7.81 1.45 4.49
C SER A 228 6.60 1.57 5.41
N GLN A 229 5.49 2.14 4.92
CA GLN A 229 4.17 2.15 5.58
C GLN A 229 3.53 0.75 5.68
N PHE A 230 4.03 -0.22 4.91
CA PHE A 230 3.48 -1.57 4.82
C PHE A 230 4.61 -2.61 4.89
N GLY A 231 4.64 -3.37 5.97
CA GLY A 231 5.55 -4.50 6.19
C GLY A 231 5.43 -5.05 7.61
N PRO A 232 5.74 -6.33 7.87
CA PRO A 232 5.83 -6.83 9.24
C PRO A 232 6.93 -6.08 10.01
N PRO A 233 6.85 -5.97 11.36
CA PRO A 233 7.95 -5.41 12.15
C PRO A 233 9.26 -6.13 11.79
N SER A 234 10.26 -5.42 11.28
CA SER A 234 11.58 -6.02 11.09
C SER A 234 12.27 -6.11 12.45
N LYS A 235 12.88 -7.26 12.77
CA LYS A 235 13.99 -7.26 13.74
C LYS A 235 15.06 -6.31 13.19
N ALA A 236 15.51 -5.32 13.97
CA ALA A 236 16.61 -4.51 13.49
C ALA A 236 17.84 -5.38 13.23
N GLU A 237 18.52 -5.07 12.13
CA GLU A 237 19.83 -5.60 11.86
C GLU A 237 20.84 -4.83 12.73
N LEU A 238 21.26 -5.46 13.82
CA LEU A 238 22.53 -5.09 14.42
C LEU A 238 23.62 -5.54 13.45
N ILE A 239 24.32 -4.60 12.80
CA ILE A 239 25.55 -4.99 12.11
C ILE A 239 26.65 -5.14 13.16
N GLU A 240 26.64 -6.30 13.84
CA GLU A 240 27.74 -6.74 14.69
C GLU A 240 29.06 -6.56 13.93
N ASN A 241 30.03 -5.93 14.60
CA ASN A 241 31.36 -5.55 14.10
C ASN A 241 31.52 -4.21 13.35
N THR A 242 30.48 -3.37 13.25
CA THR A 242 30.66 -2.05 12.59
C THR A 242 30.89 -0.86 13.51
N GLY A 243 30.32 -0.79 14.71
CA GLY A 243 30.42 0.40 15.57
C GLY A 243 29.48 1.55 15.18
N MET A 244 28.48 1.28 14.34
CA MET A 244 27.33 2.16 14.06
C MET A 244 26.05 1.39 14.41
N ALA A 245 25.10 2.04 15.09
CA ALA A 245 23.80 1.45 15.42
C ALA A 245 22.76 1.83 14.36
N ILE A 246 21.86 0.91 14.02
CA ILE A 246 20.77 1.16 13.08
C ILE A 246 19.49 0.66 13.72
N SER A 247 18.46 1.50 13.76
CA SER A 247 17.11 1.13 14.18
C SER A 247 16.13 1.48 13.07
N TYR A 248 15.25 0.53 12.77
CA TYR A 248 14.25 0.67 11.73
C TYR A 248 12.86 0.75 12.32
N THR A 249 12.06 1.65 11.76
CA THR A 249 10.61 1.62 11.91
C THR A 249 9.99 1.13 10.60
N MET A 250 9.29 0.00 10.66
CA MET A 250 8.50 -0.54 9.56
C MET A 250 7.03 -0.56 9.92
N GLY A 251 6.17 -0.11 9.03
CA GLY A 251 4.73 -0.21 9.23
C GLY A 251 4.23 0.66 10.39
N VAL A 252 4.98 1.67 10.84
CA VAL A 252 4.41 2.77 11.64
C VAL A 252 3.39 3.43 10.71
N PHE A 253 2.13 3.14 10.93
CA PHE A 253 1.04 3.71 10.16
C PHE A 253 -0.02 4.15 11.16
N LYS A 254 -0.35 5.43 11.13
CA LYS A 254 -1.29 6.04 12.09
C LYS A 254 -0.82 6.07 13.54
N GLY A 255 0.48 5.81 13.78
CA GLY A 255 1.09 5.81 15.12
C GLY A 255 0.75 4.57 15.93
N ASP A 256 0.67 3.40 15.30
CA ASP A 256 0.41 2.11 15.94
C ASP A 256 1.67 1.42 16.50
N ASN A 257 2.86 1.90 16.14
CA ASN A 257 4.13 1.43 16.67
C ASN A 257 5.22 2.52 16.64
N LEU A 258 6.36 2.25 17.29
CA LEU A 258 7.54 3.11 17.32
C LEU A 258 8.83 2.27 17.40
N GLY A 259 9.98 2.87 17.07
CA GLY A 259 11.29 2.27 17.28
C GLY A 259 11.92 2.77 18.58
N HIS A 260 12.55 1.86 19.33
CA HIS A 260 13.27 2.18 20.56
C HIS A 260 14.67 1.57 20.53
N LEU A 261 15.68 2.44 20.45
CA LEU A 261 17.09 2.08 20.53
C LEU A 261 17.69 2.57 21.84
N LYS A 262 18.13 1.66 22.70
CA LYS A 262 18.79 1.95 23.97
C LYS A 262 20.30 1.81 23.81
N LEU A 263 21.04 2.90 23.98
CA LEU A 263 22.50 2.95 23.87
C LEU A 263 23.14 3.31 25.20
N LYS A 264 24.38 2.84 25.37
CA LYS A 264 25.27 3.24 26.46
C LYS A 264 26.49 3.93 25.86
N VAL A 265 26.76 5.15 26.33
CA VAL A 265 27.85 6.01 25.83
C VAL A 265 28.89 6.22 26.92
N ARG A 266 30.16 5.97 26.57
CA ARG A 266 31.31 6.28 27.43
C ARG A 266 31.91 7.62 27.01
N LYS A 267 31.93 8.60 27.91
CA LYS A 267 32.62 9.87 27.69
C LYS A 267 34.13 9.62 27.65
N ASN A 268 34.81 10.17 26.64
CA ASN A 268 36.24 10.00 26.26
C ASN A 268 36.59 8.73 25.44
N LYS A 269 36.55 8.86 24.10
CA LYS A 269 37.66 8.53 23.18
C LYS A 269 37.22 8.72 21.71
N PHE A 270 37.48 9.89 21.13
CA PHE A 270 37.90 9.89 19.72
C PHE A 270 39.35 9.38 19.72
N PRO A 271 39.68 8.23 19.11
CA PRO A 271 41.06 7.80 19.05
C PRO A 271 41.80 8.70 18.06
N THR A 272 42.58 9.64 18.57
CA THR A 272 43.76 10.13 17.86
C THR A 272 44.70 8.94 17.68
N LYS A 273 44.85 8.51 16.43
CA LYS A 273 45.79 7.50 15.91
C LYS A 273 45.61 6.04 16.38
N LEU A 274 45.34 5.19 15.39
CA LEU A 274 45.80 3.81 15.26
C LEU A 274 45.79 2.93 16.53
N ILE A 275 44.61 2.63 17.08
CA ILE A 275 44.43 1.38 17.85
C ILE A 275 43.07 0.80 17.48
N ARG A 276 43.10 -0.41 16.94
CA ARG A 276 41.97 -1.32 16.71
C ARG A 276 41.27 -1.54 18.07
N ARG A 277 40.17 -0.82 18.35
CA ARG A 277 39.48 -0.84 19.66
C ARG A 277 37.96 -0.75 19.49
N SER A 278 37.28 -1.48 20.37
CA SER A 278 35.83 -1.58 20.56
C SER A 278 35.13 -0.22 20.45
N SER A 279 33.93 -0.25 19.83
CA SER A 279 33.05 0.91 19.67
C SER A 279 32.82 1.63 21.03
N PRO A 280 32.88 2.98 21.09
CA PRO A 280 32.53 3.75 22.29
C PRO A 280 31.03 3.70 22.62
N LEU A 281 30.23 3.14 21.70
CA LEU A 281 28.79 2.91 21.83
C LEU A 281 28.55 1.42 22.05
N VAL A 282 27.80 1.12 23.11
CA VAL A 282 27.28 -0.22 23.36
C VAL A 282 25.77 -0.16 23.18
N VAL A 283 25.24 -0.91 22.20
CA VAL A 283 23.79 -1.09 22.06
C VAL A 283 23.34 -2.01 23.20
N LEU A 284 22.43 -1.53 24.03
CA LEU A 284 21.86 -2.29 25.14
C LEU A 284 20.62 -3.07 24.71
N SER A 285 19.77 -2.44 23.89
CA SER A 285 18.62 -3.07 23.25
C SER A 285 18.19 -2.27 22.02
N GLU A 286 17.51 -2.94 21.10
CA GLU A 286 16.80 -2.35 19.99
C GLU A 286 15.51 -3.13 19.81
N GLU A 287 14.38 -2.43 19.80
CA GLU A 287 13.05 -3.03 19.67
C GLU A 287 12.11 -2.12 18.90
N GLN A 288 11.24 -2.71 18.08
CA GLN A 288 10.04 -2.04 17.59
C GLN A 288 8.89 -2.33 18.55
N ILE A 289 8.33 -1.28 19.13
CA ILE A 289 7.27 -1.36 20.14
C ILE A 289 5.93 -1.20 19.46
N ILE A 290 5.10 -2.25 19.52
CA ILE A 290 3.68 -2.16 19.17
C ILE A 290 2.96 -1.44 20.31
N LEU A 291 2.24 -0.37 19.97
CA LEU A 291 1.52 0.44 20.93
C LEU A 291 0.14 -0.18 21.17
N ASP A 292 0.07 -1.07 22.15
CA ASP A 292 -1.18 -1.69 22.60
C ASP A 292 -1.49 -1.37 24.07
N ARG A 293 -2.76 -1.54 24.45
CA ARG A 293 -3.29 -1.21 25.79
C ARG A 293 -2.63 -1.96 26.93
N ASN A 294 -2.02 -3.11 26.65
CA ASN A 294 -1.39 -3.96 27.66
C ASN A 294 0.07 -3.55 27.91
N ARG A 295 0.70 -2.85 26.95
CA ARG A 295 2.13 -2.52 26.99
C ARG A 295 2.42 -1.06 27.31
N VAL A 296 1.55 -0.15 26.90
CA VAL A 296 1.80 1.29 26.96
C VAL A 296 0.60 2.02 27.55
N ARG A 297 0.86 3.11 28.30
CA ARG A 297 -0.16 4.05 28.73
C ARG A 297 -0.16 5.26 27.80
N MET A 298 -1.33 5.85 27.55
CA MET A 298 -1.41 7.12 26.83
C MET A 298 -1.09 8.27 27.79
N ASP A 299 -0.30 9.24 27.33
CA ASP A 299 -0.16 10.51 28.06
C ASP A 299 -1.50 11.24 28.08
N GLU A 300 -1.93 11.65 29.28
CA GLU A 300 -3.25 12.23 29.47
C GLU A 300 -3.40 13.60 28.81
N LYS A 301 -2.33 14.41 28.80
CA LYS A 301 -2.36 15.75 28.23
C LYS A 301 -2.47 15.68 26.71
N VAL A 302 -1.64 14.86 26.07
CA VAL A 302 -1.66 14.63 24.63
C VAL A 302 -2.96 13.97 24.22
N ASN A 303 -3.48 13.00 24.99
CA ASN A 303 -4.77 12.38 24.69
C ASN A 303 -5.92 13.40 24.74
N ARG A 304 -5.96 14.29 25.76
CA ARG A 304 -6.97 15.37 25.79
C ARG A 304 -6.92 16.25 24.55
N ILE A 305 -5.72 16.62 24.09
CA ILE A 305 -5.54 17.41 22.85
C ILE A 305 -6.00 16.59 21.63
N ALA A 306 -5.66 15.31 21.54
CA ALA A 306 -6.10 14.42 20.46
C ALA A 306 -7.63 14.34 20.37
N GLN A 307 -8.33 14.17 21.50
CA GLN A 307 -9.79 14.14 21.51
C GLN A 307 -10.41 15.49 21.14
N GLN A 308 -9.82 16.61 21.59
CA GLN A 308 -10.25 17.95 21.17
C GLN A 308 -10.08 18.18 19.66
N GLU A 309 -8.96 17.74 19.09
CA GLU A 309 -8.71 17.82 17.66
C GLU A 309 -9.67 16.92 16.87
N LYS A 310 -10.00 15.72 17.36
CA LYS A 310 -10.98 14.84 16.74
C LYS A 310 -12.36 15.49 16.66
N LEU A 311 -12.81 16.14 17.73
CA LEU A 311 -14.04 16.92 17.75
C LEU A 311 -13.97 18.15 16.83
N ARG A 312 -12.82 18.82 16.77
CA ARG A 312 -12.60 19.95 15.84
C ARG A 312 -12.70 19.51 14.39
N VAL A 313 -12.00 18.45 14.00
CA VAL A 313 -12.03 17.89 12.65
C VAL A 313 -13.45 17.41 12.30
N GLY A 314 -14.13 16.73 13.23
CA GLY A 314 -15.54 16.32 13.03
C GLY A 314 -16.45 17.51 12.73
N ARG A 315 -16.34 18.61 13.48
CA ARG A 315 -17.11 19.84 13.23
C ARG A 315 -16.82 20.46 11.87
N ILE A 316 -15.57 20.44 11.41
CA ILE A 316 -15.23 20.96 10.08
C ILE A 316 -15.83 20.06 8.99
N LEU A 317 -15.74 18.73 9.15
CA LEU A 317 -16.32 17.78 8.20
C LEU A 317 -17.85 17.88 8.12
N ASP A 318 -18.52 18.09 9.25
CA ASP A 318 -19.97 18.27 9.33
C ASP A 318 -20.47 19.65 8.88
N GLU A 319 -19.57 20.59 8.62
CA GLU A 319 -19.93 21.93 8.17
C GLU A 319 -20.74 21.84 6.86
N THR A 320 -21.90 22.51 6.85
CA THR A 320 -22.68 22.68 5.62
C THR A 320 -21.98 23.70 4.73
N VAL A 321 -21.59 23.26 3.54
CA VAL A 321 -20.87 24.08 2.55
C VAL A 321 -21.84 24.67 1.52
N GLY A 322 -22.95 23.97 1.24
CA GLY A 322 -23.97 24.44 0.31
C GLY A 322 -25.04 23.37 0.08
N GLU A 323 -25.70 23.45 -1.06
CA GLU A 323 -26.73 22.50 -1.49
C GLU A 323 -26.52 22.13 -2.97
N ALA A 324 -26.74 20.87 -3.34
CA ALA A 324 -26.84 20.44 -4.73
C ALA A 324 -28.31 20.37 -5.15
N ALA A 325 -28.70 21.12 -6.18
CA ALA A 325 -30.08 21.11 -6.67
C ALA A 325 -30.49 19.74 -7.27
N GLU A 326 -29.50 18.98 -7.74
CA GLU A 326 -29.64 17.68 -8.38
C GLU A 326 -28.43 16.78 -8.07
N ASN A 327 -28.50 15.50 -8.43
CA ASN A 327 -27.36 14.60 -8.30
C ASN A 327 -26.24 15.01 -9.27
N VAL A 328 -25.07 15.34 -8.74
CA VAL A 328 -23.85 15.60 -9.51
C VAL A 328 -23.13 14.27 -9.70
N SER A 329 -23.38 13.59 -10.82
CA SER A 329 -22.79 12.27 -11.07
C SER A 329 -21.30 12.34 -11.37
N HIS A 330 -20.58 11.29 -10.96
CA HIS A 330 -19.19 11.07 -11.29
C HIS A 330 -19.07 9.93 -12.33
N SER A 331 -18.06 10.02 -13.20
CA SER A 331 -17.70 8.93 -14.12
C SER A 331 -16.19 8.88 -14.30
N LEU A 332 -15.58 7.77 -13.88
CA LEU A 332 -14.14 7.60 -13.96
C LEU A 332 -13.69 7.49 -15.42
N GLY A 333 -12.63 8.23 -15.76
CA GLY A 333 -12.01 8.19 -17.09
C GLY A 333 -12.91 8.71 -18.20
N ARG A 334 -13.80 9.68 -17.92
CA ARG A 334 -14.48 10.51 -18.92
C ARG A 334 -14.95 11.82 -18.29
N SER A 335 -15.43 12.76 -19.11
CA SER A 335 -16.11 13.95 -18.58
C SER A 335 -17.36 13.55 -17.79
N SER A 336 -17.72 14.31 -16.76
CA SER A 336 -18.90 14.10 -15.93
C SER A 336 -19.32 15.42 -15.26
N PRO A 337 -20.55 15.55 -14.73
CA PRO A 337 -20.96 16.71 -13.96
C PRO A 337 -20.01 17.05 -12.80
N ALA A 338 -19.50 16.04 -12.08
CA ALA A 338 -18.49 16.24 -11.04
C ALA A 338 -17.17 16.78 -11.61
N GLY A 339 -16.76 16.29 -12.78
CA GLY A 339 -15.59 16.79 -13.51
C GLY A 339 -15.72 18.27 -13.89
N GLU A 340 -16.86 18.66 -14.46
CA GLU A 340 -17.15 20.05 -14.82
C GLU A 340 -17.21 20.95 -13.59
N LEU A 341 -17.83 20.51 -12.49
CA LEU A 341 -17.85 21.23 -11.22
C LEU A 341 -16.42 21.54 -10.73
N VAL A 342 -15.53 20.53 -10.73
CA VAL A 342 -14.13 20.72 -10.31
C VAL A 342 -13.36 21.62 -11.27
N LEU A 343 -13.55 21.48 -12.60
CA LEU A 343 -12.93 22.36 -13.58
C LEU A 343 -13.38 23.81 -13.39
N ASN A 344 -14.66 24.06 -13.14
CA ASN A 344 -15.22 25.39 -12.89
C ASN A 344 -14.67 25.98 -11.59
N ALA A 345 -14.59 25.19 -10.52
CA ALA A 345 -14.00 25.65 -9.26
C ALA A 345 -12.53 26.06 -9.42
N ILE A 346 -11.72 25.24 -10.11
CA ILE A 346 -10.32 25.56 -10.39
C ILE A 346 -10.22 26.80 -11.28
N LYS A 347 -11.04 26.87 -12.35
CA LYS A 347 -11.08 28.00 -13.26
C LYS A 347 -11.51 29.29 -12.58
N GLU A 348 -12.42 29.26 -11.62
CA GLU A 348 -12.83 30.46 -10.89
C GLU A 348 -11.77 30.90 -9.88
N SER A 349 -11.03 29.95 -9.31
CA SER A 349 -9.92 30.25 -8.39
C SER A 349 -8.63 30.74 -9.06
N THR A 350 -8.56 30.73 -10.40
CA THR A 350 -7.36 31.11 -11.16
C THR A 350 -7.71 31.93 -12.41
N ASP A 351 -6.86 32.88 -12.81
CA ASP A 351 -7.05 33.63 -14.06
C ASP A 351 -6.58 32.86 -15.32
N ALA A 352 -6.53 31.52 -15.26
CA ALA A 352 -5.94 30.72 -16.33
C ALA A 352 -6.86 30.58 -17.55
N GLU A 353 -6.24 30.62 -18.72
CA GLU A 353 -6.94 30.43 -20.00
C GLU A 353 -7.40 28.98 -20.19
N ILE A 354 -6.62 28.04 -19.65
CA ILE A 354 -6.83 26.59 -19.80
C ILE A 354 -6.72 25.92 -18.44
N VAL A 355 -7.69 25.06 -18.10
CA VAL A 355 -7.60 24.16 -16.94
C VAL A 355 -7.48 22.73 -17.44
N ILE A 356 -6.50 21.98 -16.93
CA ILE A 356 -6.30 20.56 -17.20
C ILE A 356 -6.30 19.81 -15.87
N TYR A 357 -7.15 18.78 -15.76
CA TYR A 357 -7.23 17.93 -14.59
C TYR A 357 -7.32 16.46 -15.00
N ASN A 358 -7.02 15.53 -14.09
CA ASN A 358 -7.18 14.10 -14.35
C ASN A 358 -8.46 13.59 -13.70
N SER A 359 -9.29 12.89 -14.46
CA SER A 359 -10.53 12.29 -13.97
C SER A 359 -10.32 11.38 -12.74
N PRO A 360 -9.27 10.53 -12.67
CA PRO A 360 -8.98 9.73 -11.47
C PRO A 360 -8.67 10.52 -10.19
N GLY A 361 -8.40 11.83 -10.30
CA GLY A 361 -8.22 12.72 -9.16
C GLY A 361 -9.54 13.11 -8.49
N ILE A 362 -10.68 12.78 -9.11
CA ILE A 362 -12.04 12.93 -8.58
C ILE A 362 -12.54 11.53 -8.25
N ARG A 363 -13.07 11.32 -7.04
CA ARG A 363 -13.40 9.99 -6.52
C ARG A 363 -14.87 9.72 -6.32
N ASP A 364 -15.68 10.77 -6.20
CA ASP A 364 -17.12 10.66 -5.99
C ASP A 364 -17.87 11.82 -6.65
N GLY A 365 -19.20 11.73 -6.65
CA GLY A 365 -20.14 12.79 -7.02
C GLY A 365 -20.74 13.48 -5.80
N LEU A 366 -21.78 14.30 -6.01
CA LEU A 366 -22.60 14.87 -4.93
C LEU A 366 -24.05 14.40 -5.08
N LYS A 367 -24.68 14.04 -3.96
CA LYS A 367 -26.11 13.75 -3.92
C LYS A 367 -26.89 15.06 -3.88
N LYS A 368 -28.10 15.05 -4.44
CA LYS A 368 -29.07 16.14 -4.29
C LYS A 368 -29.32 16.43 -2.80
N GLY A 369 -29.37 17.71 -2.45
CA GLY A 369 -29.59 18.19 -1.09
C GLY A 369 -28.33 18.79 -0.46
N ILE A 370 -28.29 18.83 0.87
CA ILE A 370 -27.22 19.48 1.64
C ILE A 370 -25.86 18.87 1.27
N ILE A 371 -24.90 19.73 0.95
CA ILE A 371 -23.49 19.39 0.73
C ILE A 371 -22.72 19.73 2.01
N LYS A 372 -22.12 18.73 2.63
CA LYS A 372 -21.18 18.88 3.73
C LYS A 372 -19.75 18.97 3.22
N TYR A 373 -18.84 19.48 4.05
CA TYR A 373 -17.41 19.48 3.73
C TYR A 373 -16.87 18.05 3.58
N SER A 374 -17.41 17.08 4.33
CA SER A 374 -17.12 15.65 4.17
C SER A 374 -17.37 15.16 2.74
N ASP A 375 -18.46 15.59 2.09
CA ASP A 375 -18.79 15.17 0.73
C ASP A 375 -17.75 15.68 -0.28
N LEU A 376 -17.19 16.88 -0.03
CA LEU A 376 -16.11 17.44 -0.86
C LEU A 376 -14.77 16.72 -0.62
N VAL A 377 -14.52 16.25 0.60
CA VAL A 377 -13.35 15.43 0.94
C VAL A 377 -13.46 14.06 0.25
N ASP A 378 -14.63 13.44 0.26
CA ASP A 378 -14.87 12.17 -0.43
C ASP A 378 -14.70 12.32 -1.94
N MET A 379 -15.13 13.47 -2.51
CA MET A 379 -14.90 13.80 -3.92
C MET A 379 -13.41 14.03 -4.25
N LEU A 380 -12.65 14.71 -3.40
CA LEU A 380 -11.25 15.11 -3.64
C LEU A 380 -10.29 14.73 -2.48
N PRO A 381 -10.04 13.44 -2.22
CA PRO A 381 -9.38 13.00 -0.99
C PRO A 381 -7.86 13.19 -0.99
N PHE A 382 -7.26 13.63 -2.09
CA PHE A 382 -5.81 13.65 -2.27
C PHE A 382 -5.12 14.95 -1.86
N GLY A 383 -5.89 16.01 -1.60
CA GLY A 383 -5.31 17.29 -1.18
C GLY A 383 -4.34 17.90 -2.18
N ASN A 384 -4.55 17.69 -3.48
CA ASN A 384 -3.69 18.27 -4.51
C ASN A 384 -3.78 19.80 -4.47
N ARG A 385 -2.64 20.47 -4.66
CA ARG A 385 -2.58 21.90 -4.94
C ARG A 385 -2.85 22.21 -6.40
N ILE A 386 -3.45 23.37 -6.61
CA ILE A 386 -3.59 24.03 -7.90
C ILE A 386 -2.25 24.65 -8.26
N VAL A 387 -1.77 24.38 -9.48
CA VAL A 387 -0.55 24.96 -10.02
C VAL A 387 -0.86 25.61 -11.35
N THR A 388 -0.57 26.90 -11.44
CA THR A 388 -0.69 27.70 -12.66
C THR A 388 0.71 27.86 -13.26
N PHE A 389 0.84 27.72 -14.57
CA PHE A 389 2.12 27.74 -15.27
C PHE A 389 1.92 28.08 -16.75
N GLU A 390 3.02 28.42 -17.42
CA GLU A 390 2.98 28.76 -18.83
C GLU A 390 3.37 27.55 -19.68
N LEU A 391 2.60 27.29 -20.75
CA LEU A 391 2.94 26.33 -21.79
C LEU A 391 2.88 26.97 -23.17
N ARG A 392 3.81 26.56 -24.03
CA ARG A 392 3.83 27.02 -25.43
C ARG A 392 2.76 26.30 -26.23
N GLY A 393 2.17 26.99 -27.20
CA GLY A 393 1.11 26.44 -28.05
C GLY A 393 1.51 25.13 -28.74
N LYS A 394 2.76 25.00 -29.21
CA LYS A 394 3.26 23.74 -29.79
C LYS A 394 3.21 22.55 -28.82
N ASP A 395 3.46 22.78 -27.53
CA ASP A 395 3.37 21.74 -26.50
C ASP A 395 1.91 21.40 -26.22
N LEU A 396 1.00 22.40 -26.22
CA LEU A 396 -0.45 22.15 -26.15
C LEU A 396 -0.98 21.42 -27.40
N GLN A 397 -0.37 21.63 -28.56
CA GLN A 397 -0.69 20.91 -29.78
C GLN A 397 -0.22 19.45 -29.70
N GLU A 398 0.95 19.20 -29.12
CA GLU A 398 1.43 17.85 -28.77
C GLU A 398 0.50 17.18 -27.74
N PHE A 399 0.03 17.95 -26.75
CA PHE A 399 -0.90 17.47 -25.72
C PHE A 399 -2.23 17.05 -26.34
N ALA A 400 -2.78 17.88 -27.24
CA ALA A 400 -4.01 17.57 -27.97
C ALA A 400 -3.91 16.27 -28.80
N ARG A 401 -2.72 15.92 -29.32
CA ARG A 401 -2.51 14.66 -30.07
C ARG A 401 -2.48 13.42 -29.19
N SER A 402 -2.19 13.58 -27.90
CA SER A 402 -2.06 12.49 -26.94
C SER A 402 -3.20 12.42 -25.91
N TYR A 403 -4.15 13.37 -26.00
CA TYR A 403 -5.35 13.44 -25.16
C TYR A 403 -6.09 12.10 -25.13
N ASN A 404 -6.54 11.72 -23.94
CA ASN A 404 -7.30 10.49 -23.73
C ASN A 404 -8.43 10.72 -22.73
N ARG A 405 -9.21 9.66 -22.50
CA ARG A 405 -10.41 9.68 -21.65
C ARG A 405 -10.16 10.14 -20.20
N ASN A 406 -8.92 10.05 -19.71
CA ASN A 406 -8.57 10.45 -18.34
C ASN A 406 -8.33 11.97 -18.20
N VAL A 407 -8.25 12.71 -19.31
CA VAL A 407 -8.03 14.16 -19.31
C VAL A 407 -9.38 14.87 -19.21
N LEU A 408 -9.50 15.75 -18.22
CA LEU A 408 -10.56 16.75 -18.10
C LEU A 408 -9.96 18.11 -18.48
N ALA A 409 -10.62 18.86 -19.34
CA ALA A 409 -10.11 20.15 -19.78
C ALA A 409 -11.21 21.21 -19.93
N SER A 410 -10.88 22.46 -19.58
CA SER A 410 -11.70 23.64 -19.81
C SER A 410 -10.86 24.72 -20.49
N GLY A 411 -11.47 25.50 -21.39
CA GLY A 411 -10.80 26.56 -22.15
C GLY A 411 -10.04 26.10 -23.39
N ILE A 412 -9.88 24.79 -23.61
CA ILE A 412 -9.27 24.19 -24.81
C ILE A 412 -10.21 23.16 -25.45
N GLU A 413 -10.28 23.17 -26.78
CA GLU A 413 -11.09 22.27 -27.59
C GLU A 413 -10.19 21.42 -28.50
N PHE A 414 -10.40 20.11 -28.44
CA PHE A 414 -9.66 19.13 -29.22
C PHE A 414 -10.44 18.78 -30.49
N GLY A 415 -9.88 19.12 -31.65
CA GLY A 415 -10.46 18.84 -32.97
C GLY A 415 -9.38 18.86 -34.05
N LYS A 416 -9.79 18.83 -35.34
CA LYS A 416 -8.84 18.96 -36.46
C LYS A 416 -7.95 20.19 -36.34
N VAL A 417 -8.52 21.28 -35.81
CA VAL A 417 -7.81 22.48 -35.38
C VAL A 417 -8.04 22.61 -33.88
N VAL A 418 -6.96 22.60 -33.10
CA VAL A 418 -7.03 22.85 -31.66
C VAL A 418 -7.38 24.30 -31.44
N LYS A 419 -8.36 24.59 -30.57
CA LYS A 419 -8.76 25.95 -30.24
C LYS A 419 -8.61 26.21 -28.75
N VAL A 420 -8.26 27.44 -28.40
CA VAL A 420 -8.26 27.95 -27.02
C VAL A 420 -9.22 29.13 -26.98
N ASN A 421 -10.24 29.07 -26.11
CA ASN A 421 -11.31 30.08 -26.02
C ASN A 421 -11.88 30.47 -27.40
N ASN A 422 -12.27 29.45 -28.19
CA ASN A 422 -12.83 29.57 -29.56
C ASN A 422 -11.88 30.10 -30.66
N LYS A 423 -10.62 30.41 -30.34
CA LYS A 423 -9.61 30.85 -31.33
C LYS A 423 -8.64 29.72 -31.68
N PRO A 424 -8.21 29.57 -32.95
CA PRO A 424 -7.17 28.61 -33.30
C PRO A 424 -5.92 28.78 -32.43
N LEU A 425 -5.38 27.66 -31.94
CA LEU A 425 -4.16 27.62 -31.16
C LEU A 425 -2.98 28.13 -32.00
N ASP A 426 -2.39 29.25 -31.60
CA ASP A 426 -1.09 29.71 -32.10
C ASP A 426 0.05 28.86 -31.47
N PRO A 427 0.84 28.12 -32.26
CA PRO A 427 1.93 27.28 -31.76
C PRO A 427 3.06 28.03 -31.05
N GLU A 428 3.25 29.32 -31.38
CA GLU A 428 4.40 30.10 -30.90
C GLU A 428 4.07 30.87 -29.62
N ARG A 429 2.79 31.17 -29.38
CA ARG A 429 2.29 31.86 -28.18
C ARG A 429 2.36 30.99 -26.92
N TYR A 430 2.61 31.62 -25.78
CA TYR A 430 2.45 31.00 -24.46
C TYR A 430 1.03 31.20 -23.92
N TYR A 431 0.49 30.16 -23.31
CA TYR A 431 -0.83 30.13 -22.69
C TYR A 431 -0.68 29.89 -21.19
N LEU A 432 -1.53 30.55 -20.41
CA LEU A 432 -1.62 30.32 -18.97
C LEU A 432 -2.47 29.07 -18.72
N VAL A 433 -1.84 28.03 -18.17
CA VAL A 433 -2.45 26.72 -17.93
C VAL A 433 -2.46 26.45 -16.43
N THR A 434 -3.61 26.04 -15.92
CA THR A 434 -3.75 25.54 -14.55
C THR A 434 -3.94 24.04 -14.54
N SER A 435 -3.26 23.36 -13.63
CA SER A 435 -3.46 21.94 -13.36
C SER A 435 -3.27 21.64 -11.87
N ASN A 436 -3.13 20.37 -11.54
CA ASN A 436 -2.77 19.95 -10.19
C ASN A 436 -1.31 19.52 -10.09
N GLU A 437 -0.73 19.70 -8.92
CA GLU A 437 0.69 19.44 -8.69
C GLU A 437 1.11 17.99 -8.99
N TYR A 438 0.23 17.02 -8.72
CA TYR A 438 0.48 15.61 -8.98
C TYR A 438 0.81 15.37 -10.46
N LEU A 439 0.06 15.99 -11.37
CA LEU A 439 0.31 15.85 -12.81
C LEU A 439 1.63 16.51 -13.26
N LEU A 440 2.01 17.63 -12.65
CA LEU A 440 3.30 18.28 -12.96
C LEU A 440 4.51 17.47 -12.49
N GLN A 441 4.36 16.63 -11.46
CA GLN A 441 5.46 15.84 -10.90
C GLN A 441 5.46 14.42 -11.45
N HIS A 442 4.31 13.77 -11.40
CA HIS A 442 4.13 12.35 -11.65
C HIS A 442 3.34 12.04 -12.91
N GLY A 443 2.82 13.06 -13.61
CA GLY A 443 2.05 12.89 -14.84
C GLY A 443 2.72 11.95 -15.84
N THR A 444 1.95 10.98 -16.32
CA THR A 444 2.32 10.00 -17.35
C THR A 444 1.41 10.16 -18.57
N GLY A 445 1.74 9.48 -19.67
CA GLY A 445 0.97 9.60 -20.92
C GLY A 445 0.85 11.05 -21.38
N PRO A 446 -0.36 11.57 -21.71
CA PRO A 446 -0.54 12.95 -22.16
C PRO A 446 -0.05 13.98 -21.15
N PHE A 447 -0.18 13.70 -19.85
CA PHE A 447 0.18 14.64 -18.79
C PHE A 447 1.69 14.87 -18.66
N LYS A 448 2.53 14.05 -19.31
CA LYS A 448 3.99 14.25 -19.32
C LYS A 448 4.36 15.62 -19.88
N ILE A 449 3.56 16.17 -20.79
CA ILE A 449 3.80 17.47 -21.41
C ILE A 449 3.69 18.61 -20.38
N LEU A 450 2.82 18.46 -19.37
CA LEU A 450 2.64 19.47 -18.32
C LEU A 450 3.93 19.72 -17.52
N LYS A 451 4.85 18.75 -17.50
CA LYS A 451 6.15 18.90 -16.83
C LYS A 451 7.04 19.96 -17.47
N LYS A 452 6.84 20.25 -18.76
CA LYS A 452 7.55 21.29 -19.52
C LYS A 452 7.13 22.72 -19.11
N GLY A 453 6.07 22.86 -18.33
CA GLY A 453 5.56 24.16 -17.90
C GLY A 453 6.62 25.03 -17.20
N SER A 454 6.71 26.29 -17.60
CA SER A 454 7.57 27.31 -16.98
C SER A 454 6.76 28.20 -16.02
N ASN A 455 7.45 29.00 -15.19
CA ASN A 455 6.83 30.02 -14.34
C ASN A 455 5.69 29.49 -13.44
N LYS A 456 5.96 28.37 -12.75
CA LYS A 456 4.99 27.67 -11.90
C LYS A 456 4.65 28.49 -10.65
N ILE A 457 3.37 28.71 -10.41
CA ILE A 457 2.81 29.39 -9.25
C ILE A 457 1.81 28.44 -8.58
N TYR A 458 1.95 28.22 -7.27
CA TYR A 458 1.04 27.39 -6.50
C TYR A 458 -0.10 28.26 -5.93
N CYS A 459 -1.34 27.94 -6.27
CA CYS A 459 -2.52 28.80 -6.06
C CYS A 459 -3.45 28.31 -4.93
N GLY A 460 -2.97 27.42 -4.05
CA GLY A 460 -3.77 26.81 -2.97
C GLY A 460 -4.27 25.41 -3.31
N TYR A 461 -5.22 24.86 -2.54
CA TYR A 461 -5.69 23.48 -2.68
C TYR A 461 -6.95 23.38 -3.53
N VAL A 462 -7.05 22.33 -4.35
CA VAL A 462 -8.23 22.07 -5.21
C VAL A 462 -9.50 21.94 -4.38
N ILE A 463 -9.44 21.26 -3.22
CA ILE A 463 -10.59 21.09 -2.33
C ILE A 463 -11.08 22.43 -1.75
N LYS A 464 -10.17 23.37 -1.47
CA LYS A 464 -10.54 24.70 -0.98
C LYS A 464 -11.23 25.50 -2.09
N ALA A 465 -10.67 25.48 -3.30
CA ALA A 465 -11.30 26.11 -4.46
C ALA A 465 -12.70 25.54 -4.71
N LEU A 466 -12.88 24.22 -4.60
CA LEU A 466 -14.19 23.58 -4.70
C LEU A 466 -15.14 24.03 -3.59
N CYS A 467 -14.69 24.07 -2.34
CA CYS A 467 -15.49 24.53 -1.21
C CYS A 467 -15.96 25.97 -1.39
N ASP A 468 -15.05 26.88 -1.74
CA ASP A 468 -15.35 28.29 -1.96
C ASP A 468 -16.31 28.46 -3.15
N TYR A 469 -16.11 27.69 -4.23
CA TYR A 469 -17.03 27.65 -5.37
C TYR A 469 -18.43 27.18 -4.98
N VAL A 470 -18.54 26.10 -4.21
CA VAL A 470 -19.84 25.56 -3.76
C VAL A 470 -20.57 26.55 -2.88
N ARG A 471 -19.88 27.18 -1.90
CA ARG A 471 -20.48 28.21 -1.04
C ARG A 471 -21.05 29.37 -1.85
N LYS A 472 -20.29 29.83 -2.85
CA LYS A 472 -20.68 30.97 -3.67
C LYS A 472 -21.81 30.64 -4.64
N ASN A 473 -21.82 29.43 -5.20
CA ASN A 473 -22.73 29.03 -6.28
C ASN A 473 -23.85 28.09 -5.81
N SER A 474 -24.15 28.04 -4.51
CA SER A 474 -25.24 27.24 -3.95
C SER A 474 -26.62 27.86 -4.25
N PRO A 475 -27.64 27.08 -4.66
CA PRO A 475 -27.59 25.64 -4.89
C PRO A 475 -26.90 25.30 -6.23
N ILE A 476 -26.01 24.32 -6.20
CA ILE A 476 -25.22 23.89 -7.36
C ILE A 476 -26.14 23.25 -8.40
N LYS A 477 -26.07 23.82 -9.61
CA LYS A 477 -26.72 23.32 -10.82
C LYS A 477 -25.66 23.19 -11.90
N ILE A 478 -25.47 21.98 -12.44
CA ILE A 478 -24.53 21.77 -13.54
C ILE A 478 -25.38 21.68 -14.81
N GLU A 479 -25.56 22.82 -15.48
CA GLU A 479 -26.38 22.89 -16.70
C GLU A 479 -25.93 21.89 -17.77
N THR A 480 -26.92 21.44 -18.55
CA THR A 480 -26.89 20.51 -19.68
C THR A 480 -25.96 20.87 -20.86
N ALA A 481 -24.88 21.62 -20.68
CA ALA A 481 -23.80 21.74 -21.67
C ALA A 481 -23.11 20.37 -21.95
N PHE A 482 -23.30 19.41 -21.05
CA PHE A 482 -22.88 18.01 -21.23
C PHE A 482 -23.63 17.29 -22.36
N LYS A 483 -24.94 17.58 -22.54
CA LYS A 483 -25.77 16.91 -23.57
C LYS A 483 -25.41 17.30 -25.00
N THR A 484 -24.81 18.48 -25.19
CA THR A 484 -24.33 18.96 -26.51
C THR A 484 -22.92 18.47 -26.84
N ARG A 485 -22.01 18.39 -25.85
CA ARG A 485 -20.64 17.85 -26.06
C ARG A 485 -20.60 16.35 -26.36
N GLU A 486 -21.56 15.56 -25.86
CA GLU A 486 -21.68 14.13 -26.21
C GLU A 486 -22.03 13.91 -27.69
N LYS A 487 -22.78 14.84 -28.32
CA LYS A 487 -23.12 14.78 -29.76
C LYS A 487 -21.98 15.23 -30.67
N GLU A 488 -21.07 16.07 -30.18
CA GLU A 488 -19.93 16.60 -30.95
C GLU A 488 -18.63 15.82 -30.75
N ALA A 489 -18.60 14.87 -29.82
CA ALA A 489 -17.53 13.87 -29.70
C ALA A 489 -17.62 12.85 -30.84
N ILE A 490 -17.42 13.33 -32.06
CA ILE A 490 -17.13 12.55 -33.26
C ILE A 490 -16.01 11.58 -32.90
N THR A 491 -16.28 10.29 -33.06
CA THR A 491 -15.27 9.22 -33.13
C THR A 491 -14.01 9.76 -33.83
N PRO A 492 -12.82 9.72 -33.21
CA PRO A 492 -11.65 10.30 -33.82
C PRO A 492 -11.46 9.70 -35.22
N PRO A 493 -11.25 10.53 -36.26
CA PRO A 493 -11.11 10.02 -37.61
C PRO A 493 -9.87 9.11 -37.66
N VAL A 494 -10.08 7.89 -38.15
CA VAL A 494 -8.99 7.01 -38.58
C VAL A 494 -8.36 7.67 -39.80
N ILE A 495 -7.22 8.33 -39.62
CA ILE A 495 -6.39 8.84 -40.72
C ILE A 495 -5.28 7.81 -40.98
N SER A 496 -5.30 7.23 -42.17
CA SER A 496 -4.21 6.47 -42.82
C SER A 496 -3.71 7.36 -43.99
N TRP A 497 -2.46 7.48 -44.43
CA TRP A 497 -1.11 6.92 -44.22
C TRP A 497 -0.10 8.10 -44.32
N THR A 498 1.18 8.04 -43.89
CA THR A 498 2.34 7.51 -44.67
C THR A 498 3.56 7.15 -43.82
N GLN A 499 4.19 6.04 -44.25
CA GLN A 499 5.48 5.40 -43.99
C GLN A 499 6.49 6.03 -43.00
N GLU A 500 6.54 5.44 -41.81
CA GLU A 500 7.80 5.05 -41.15
C GLU A 500 7.78 3.52 -41.00
N ALA A 501 8.93 2.87 -41.14
CA ALA A 501 9.05 1.41 -41.08
C ALA A 501 8.35 0.85 -39.83
N PRO A 502 7.51 -0.19 -39.95
CA PRO A 502 6.69 -0.65 -38.83
C PRO A 502 7.59 -1.29 -37.78
N ILE A 503 7.76 -0.61 -36.64
CA ILE A 503 8.04 -1.31 -35.38
C ILE A 503 6.81 -2.20 -35.16
N PRO A 504 6.95 -3.54 -35.10
CA PRO A 504 5.79 -4.42 -34.99
C PRO A 504 4.97 -4.03 -33.77
N LYS A 505 3.72 -3.61 -33.99
CA LYS A 505 2.77 -3.31 -32.91
C LYS A 505 2.54 -4.61 -32.14
N LYS A 506 2.95 -4.63 -30.87
CA LYS A 506 2.66 -5.73 -29.95
C LYS A 506 1.16 -6.01 -29.93
N THR A 507 0.79 -7.22 -30.29
CA THR A 507 -0.56 -7.77 -30.18
C THR A 507 -0.93 -8.00 -28.70
N LEU A 508 -2.22 -8.22 -28.40
CA LEU A 508 -2.67 -8.60 -27.05
C LEU A 508 -1.84 -9.75 -26.48
N GLU A 509 -1.56 -10.75 -27.32
CA GLU A 509 -0.79 -11.94 -27.00
C GLU A 509 0.68 -11.60 -26.75
N ASP A 510 1.25 -10.62 -27.45
CA ASP A 510 2.61 -10.13 -27.15
C ASP A 510 2.68 -9.46 -25.77
N TYR A 511 1.66 -8.69 -25.36
CA TYR A 511 1.61 -8.10 -24.01
C TYR A 511 1.51 -9.16 -22.92
N LYS A 512 0.69 -10.19 -23.15
CA LYS A 512 0.53 -11.32 -22.23
C LYS A 512 1.85 -12.09 -22.12
N MET A 513 2.42 -12.47 -23.25
CA MET A 513 3.66 -13.24 -23.33
C MET A 513 4.85 -12.48 -22.73
N LEU A 514 5.05 -11.21 -23.11
CA LEU A 514 6.15 -10.41 -22.57
C LEU A 514 5.99 -10.13 -21.07
N GLY A 515 4.76 -9.91 -20.60
CA GLY A 515 4.49 -9.71 -19.18
C GLY A 515 4.82 -10.96 -18.37
N GLU A 516 4.45 -12.14 -18.87
CA GLU A 516 4.81 -13.41 -18.25
C GLU A 516 6.31 -13.66 -18.28
N ILE A 517 6.99 -13.34 -19.39
CA ILE A 517 8.46 -13.44 -19.49
C ILE A 517 9.12 -12.53 -18.45
N TYR A 518 8.67 -11.29 -18.32
CA TYR A 518 9.20 -10.38 -17.30
C TYR A 518 8.95 -10.89 -15.88
N GLN A 519 7.77 -11.45 -15.60
CA GLN A 519 7.50 -12.07 -14.31
C GLN A 519 8.40 -13.28 -14.04
N ARG A 520 8.66 -14.14 -15.03
CA ARG A 520 9.57 -15.30 -14.89
C ARG A 520 11.01 -14.86 -14.66
N GLN A 521 11.43 -13.74 -15.25
CA GLN A 521 12.75 -13.13 -15.05
C GLN A 521 12.88 -12.34 -13.74
N GLY A 522 11.82 -12.24 -12.92
CA GLY A 522 11.81 -11.42 -11.71
C GLY A 522 11.74 -9.90 -11.96
N LYS A 523 11.45 -9.48 -13.20
CA LYS A 523 11.30 -8.09 -13.64
C LYS A 523 9.89 -7.58 -13.40
N SER A 524 9.48 -7.58 -12.13
CA SER A 524 8.10 -7.31 -11.73
C SER A 524 7.65 -5.88 -12.03
N ARG A 525 8.59 -4.91 -12.08
CA ARG A 525 8.30 -3.52 -12.43
C ARG A 525 7.98 -3.38 -13.92
N GLU A 526 8.75 -4.03 -14.78
CA GLU A 526 8.57 -4.03 -16.22
C GLU A 526 7.30 -4.77 -16.61
N ALA A 527 7.00 -5.90 -15.95
CA ALA A 527 5.73 -6.60 -16.12
C ALA A 527 4.53 -5.73 -15.70
N PHE A 528 4.64 -5.02 -14.57
CA PHE A 528 3.59 -4.13 -14.09
C PHE A 528 3.32 -2.99 -15.07
N GLN A 529 4.38 -2.30 -15.53
CA GLN A 529 4.26 -1.23 -16.52
C GLN A 529 3.66 -1.72 -17.83
N LEU A 530 4.08 -2.92 -18.27
CA LEU A 530 3.58 -3.53 -19.49
C LEU A 530 2.09 -3.89 -19.39
N TYR A 531 1.64 -4.41 -18.26
CA TYR A 531 0.21 -4.70 -18.07
C TYR A 531 -0.64 -3.45 -17.88
N GLN A 532 -0.11 -2.37 -17.29
CA GLN A 532 -0.79 -1.08 -17.30
C GLN A 532 -0.94 -0.52 -18.72
N GLU A 533 0.13 -0.60 -19.53
CA GLU A 533 0.05 -0.23 -20.94
C GLU A 533 -0.97 -1.10 -21.70
N ALA A 534 -1.03 -2.39 -21.38
CA ALA A 534 -1.99 -3.30 -21.99
C ALA A 534 -3.45 -2.98 -21.59
N GLN A 535 -3.71 -2.55 -20.35
CA GLN A 535 -5.03 -2.08 -19.92
C GLN A 535 -5.53 -0.89 -20.73
N ASP A 536 -4.63 0.02 -21.10
CA ASP A 536 -4.97 1.20 -21.90
C ASP A 536 -5.24 0.82 -23.37
N LYS A 537 -4.51 -0.16 -23.91
CA LYS A 537 -4.63 -0.60 -25.31
C LYS A 537 -5.77 -1.60 -25.55
N PHE A 538 -6.11 -2.40 -24.55
CA PHE A 538 -7.12 -3.45 -24.62
C PHE A 538 -8.12 -3.28 -23.46
N PRO A 539 -8.93 -2.20 -23.47
CA PRO A 539 -9.86 -1.90 -22.38
C PRO A 539 -10.91 -3.00 -22.17
N GLU A 540 -11.25 -3.77 -23.21
CA GLU A 540 -12.11 -4.96 -23.11
C GLU A 540 -11.47 -6.10 -22.30
N LYS A 541 -10.14 -6.05 -22.10
CA LYS A 541 -9.35 -6.96 -21.25
C LYS A 541 -8.88 -6.31 -19.96
N PHE A 542 -9.44 -5.15 -19.60
CA PHE A 542 -9.01 -4.39 -18.42
C PHE A 542 -8.91 -5.24 -17.14
N LEU A 543 -9.94 -6.02 -16.84
CA LEU A 543 -10.00 -6.87 -15.65
C LEU A 543 -8.99 -8.04 -15.69
N GLU A 544 -8.66 -8.55 -16.88
CA GLU A 544 -7.65 -9.60 -17.04
C GLU A 544 -6.26 -9.08 -16.66
N PHE A 545 -5.92 -7.87 -17.13
CA PHE A 545 -4.66 -7.22 -16.76
C PHE A 545 -4.66 -6.68 -15.33
N GLN A 546 -5.81 -6.25 -14.80
CA GLN A 546 -5.94 -5.83 -13.40
C GLN A 546 -5.68 -7.01 -12.45
N MET A 547 -6.20 -8.20 -12.79
CA MET A 547 -5.87 -9.44 -12.10
C MET A 547 -4.37 -9.78 -12.20
N ALA A 548 -3.75 -9.59 -13.36
CA ALA A 548 -2.31 -9.81 -13.53
C ALA A 548 -1.48 -8.86 -12.65
N ILE A 549 -1.88 -7.59 -12.55
CA ILE A 549 -1.27 -6.59 -11.66
C ILE A 549 -1.44 -6.98 -10.18
N ALA A 550 -2.64 -7.36 -9.75
CA ALA A 550 -2.90 -7.80 -8.37
C ALA A 550 -2.01 -9.01 -7.99
N ARG A 551 -1.80 -9.94 -8.94
CA ARG A 551 -0.88 -11.08 -8.77
C ARG A 551 0.58 -10.66 -8.66
N ILE A 552 1.01 -9.62 -9.40
CA ILE A 552 2.36 -9.05 -9.23
C ILE A 552 2.51 -8.54 -7.80
N TYR A 553 1.55 -7.75 -7.31
CA TYR A 553 1.59 -7.26 -5.94
C TYR A 553 1.65 -8.40 -4.92
N LYS A 554 0.83 -9.44 -5.10
CA LYS A 554 0.86 -10.63 -4.23
C LYS A 554 2.21 -11.35 -4.27
N LYS A 555 2.78 -11.59 -5.46
CA LYS A 555 4.08 -12.26 -5.63
C LYS A 555 5.23 -11.51 -4.97
N GLU A 556 5.22 -10.18 -5.10
CA GLU A 556 6.19 -9.28 -4.49
C GLU A 556 5.90 -9.00 -3.00
N LYS A 557 4.90 -9.69 -2.41
CA LYS A 557 4.47 -9.56 -1.01
C LYS A 557 3.94 -8.17 -0.63
N TYR A 558 3.52 -7.37 -1.61
CA TYR A 558 2.76 -6.15 -1.44
C TYR A 558 1.27 -6.46 -1.19
N PHE A 559 1.00 -7.15 -0.08
CA PHE A 559 -0.33 -7.67 0.23
C PHE A 559 -1.43 -6.60 0.30
N PRO A 560 -1.21 -5.40 0.88
CA PRO A 560 -2.24 -4.36 0.89
C PRO A 560 -2.66 -3.90 -0.51
N GLN A 561 -1.69 -3.69 -1.41
CA GLN A 561 -1.96 -3.30 -2.80
C GLN A 561 -2.66 -4.43 -3.56
N ALA A 562 -2.26 -5.68 -3.32
CA ALA A 562 -2.95 -6.85 -3.87
C ALA A 562 -4.41 -6.90 -3.38
N LEU A 563 -4.63 -6.76 -2.08
CA LEU A 563 -5.97 -6.74 -1.46
C LEU A 563 -6.85 -5.61 -2.02
N VAL A 564 -6.33 -4.38 -2.10
CA VAL A 564 -7.07 -3.24 -2.68
C VAL A 564 -7.40 -3.50 -4.14
N THR A 565 -6.46 -4.01 -4.93
CA THR A 565 -6.69 -4.28 -6.36
C THR A 565 -7.72 -5.39 -6.56
N TYR A 566 -7.68 -6.45 -5.75
CA TYR A 566 -8.70 -7.51 -5.77
C TYR A 566 -10.06 -6.99 -5.29
N GLN A 567 -10.10 -6.16 -4.24
CA GLN A 567 -11.34 -5.58 -3.74
C GLN A 567 -11.98 -4.65 -4.76
N GLN A 568 -11.17 -3.92 -5.53
CA GLN A 568 -11.65 -3.07 -6.60
C GLN A 568 -12.38 -3.87 -7.69
N ILE A 569 -11.83 -5.02 -8.10
CA ILE A 569 -12.46 -5.91 -9.07
C ILE A 569 -13.83 -6.39 -8.58
N ILE A 570 -13.95 -6.67 -7.28
CA ILE A 570 -15.20 -7.15 -6.66
C ILE A 570 -16.23 -6.03 -6.53
N ASN A 571 -15.81 -4.82 -6.13
CA ASN A 571 -16.72 -3.71 -5.89
C ASN A 571 -17.22 -3.07 -7.20
N GLU A 572 -16.34 -2.93 -8.19
CA GLU A 572 -16.66 -2.27 -9.45
C GLU A 572 -17.30 -3.22 -10.46
N HIS A 573 -16.96 -4.52 -10.38
CA HIS A 573 -17.41 -5.53 -11.33
C HIS A 573 -17.79 -6.85 -10.65
N PRO A 574 -18.76 -6.83 -9.71
CA PRO A 574 -19.15 -8.01 -8.93
C PRO A 574 -19.65 -9.16 -9.82
N GLU A 575 -20.29 -8.86 -10.95
CA GLU A 575 -20.76 -9.85 -11.93
C GLU A 575 -19.66 -10.45 -12.82
N SER A 576 -18.42 -9.94 -12.74
CA SER A 576 -17.37 -10.39 -13.64
C SER A 576 -16.87 -11.79 -13.30
N LYS A 577 -16.43 -12.53 -14.32
CA LYS A 577 -15.77 -13.84 -14.15
C LYS A 577 -14.52 -13.81 -13.27
N TRP A 578 -13.98 -12.62 -12.97
CA TRP A 578 -12.80 -12.41 -12.14
C TRP A 578 -13.13 -12.15 -10.68
N ALA A 579 -14.32 -11.65 -10.36
CA ALA A 579 -14.71 -11.29 -9.00
C ALA A 579 -14.66 -12.48 -8.02
N PRO A 580 -15.15 -13.70 -8.36
CA PRO A 580 -15.00 -14.85 -7.48
C PRO A 580 -13.54 -15.22 -7.24
N ARG A 581 -12.68 -15.12 -8.27
CA ARG A 581 -11.25 -15.38 -8.11
C ARG A 581 -10.58 -14.33 -7.25
N ALA A 582 -10.91 -13.05 -7.42
CA ALA A 582 -10.40 -11.96 -6.60
C ALA A 582 -10.80 -12.15 -5.12
N GLN A 583 -12.05 -12.52 -4.85
CA GLN A 583 -12.55 -12.80 -3.51
C GLN A 583 -11.78 -13.96 -2.84
N TRP A 584 -11.47 -15.01 -3.61
CA TRP A 584 -10.65 -16.13 -3.12
C TRP A 584 -9.21 -15.69 -2.80
N GLU A 585 -8.60 -14.87 -3.65
CA GLU A 585 -7.24 -14.38 -3.45
C GLU A 585 -7.12 -13.49 -2.20
N ILE A 586 -8.17 -12.72 -1.88
CA ILE A 586 -8.27 -11.94 -0.63
C ILE A 586 -8.24 -12.88 0.58
N ALA A 587 -9.08 -13.91 0.57
CA ALA A 587 -9.15 -14.88 1.66
C ALA A 587 -7.82 -15.63 1.86
N GLU A 588 -7.14 -16.06 0.78
CA GLU A 588 -5.82 -16.70 0.87
C GLU A 588 -4.76 -15.78 1.46
N ILE A 589 -4.72 -14.50 1.04
CA ILE A 589 -3.76 -13.53 1.57
C ILE A 589 -3.99 -13.33 3.07
N ILE A 590 -5.25 -13.13 3.47
CA ILE A 590 -5.60 -12.89 4.88
C ILE A 590 -5.27 -14.09 5.76
N GLY A 591 -5.61 -15.30 5.33
CA GLY A 591 -5.40 -16.52 6.12
C GLY A 591 -3.95 -16.96 6.14
N HIS A 592 -3.39 -17.23 4.96
CA HIS A 592 -2.10 -17.93 4.82
C HIS A 592 -0.88 -16.99 4.81
N ARG A 593 -1.07 -15.68 4.56
CA ARG A 593 0.05 -14.70 4.58
C ARG A 593 0.00 -13.79 5.79
N LEU A 594 -1.19 -13.38 6.22
CA LEU A 594 -1.38 -12.50 7.38
C LEU A 594 -1.77 -13.26 8.66
N GLY A 595 -1.99 -14.58 8.58
CA GLY A 595 -2.26 -15.43 9.75
C GLY A 595 -3.65 -15.26 10.37
N ASN A 596 -4.57 -14.56 9.70
CA ASN A 596 -5.90 -14.28 10.24
C ASN A 596 -6.95 -15.23 9.66
N TYR A 597 -6.96 -16.46 10.15
CA TYR A 597 -7.87 -17.52 9.69
C TYR A 597 -9.36 -17.21 9.94
N GLU A 598 -9.68 -16.36 10.93
CA GLU A 598 -11.06 -15.95 11.21
C GLU A 598 -11.60 -15.00 10.13
N LYS A 599 -10.83 -13.98 9.76
CA LYS A 599 -11.19 -13.10 8.64
C LYS A 599 -11.18 -13.86 7.31
N ALA A 600 -10.21 -14.76 7.11
CA ALA A 600 -10.13 -15.59 5.90
C ALA A 600 -11.38 -16.45 5.73
N PHE A 601 -11.85 -17.09 6.80
CA PHE A 601 -13.10 -17.84 6.81
C PHE A 601 -14.28 -17.00 6.31
N ASN A 602 -14.43 -15.77 6.84
CA ASN A 602 -15.51 -14.88 6.44
C ASN A 602 -15.44 -14.49 4.95
N GLU A 603 -14.24 -14.27 4.41
CA GLU A 603 -14.08 -13.94 2.99
C GLU A 603 -14.31 -15.16 2.08
N TYR A 604 -13.96 -16.38 2.52
CA TYR A 604 -14.34 -17.59 1.80
C TYR A 604 -15.86 -17.82 1.84
N GLN A 605 -16.52 -17.56 2.98
CA GLN A 605 -17.96 -17.68 3.10
C GLN A 605 -18.68 -16.68 2.18
N ARG A 606 -18.22 -15.42 2.13
CA ARG A 606 -18.72 -14.42 1.18
C ARG A 606 -18.59 -14.85 -0.27
N LEU A 607 -17.51 -15.56 -0.62
CA LEU A 607 -17.37 -16.10 -1.98
C LEU A 607 -18.49 -17.09 -2.30
N ILE A 608 -18.78 -18.00 -1.37
CA ILE A 608 -19.83 -19.01 -1.54
C ILE A 608 -21.21 -18.35 -1.61
N ASP A 609 -21.46 -17.37 -0.76
CA ASP A 609 -22.76 -16.69 -0.67
C ASP A 609 -23.03 -15.81 -1.90
N ASN A 610 -22.03 -15.04 -2.34
CA ASN A 610 -22.17 -14.09 -3.45
C ASN A 610 -21.97 -14.74 -4.82
N TYR A 611 -21.18 -15.82 -4.90
CA TYR A 611 -20.81 -16.47 -6.15
C TYR A 611 -21.03 -18.00 -6.12
N PRO A 612 -22.24 -18.48 -5.75
CA PRO A 612 -22.49 -19.91 -5.50
C PRO A 612 -22.30 -20.83 -6.72
N GLN A 613 -22.34 -20.26 -7.94
CA GLN A 613 -22.12 -20.97 -9.20
C GLN A 613 -20.68 -20.87 -9.71
N SER A 614 -19.79 -20.18 -9.00
CA SER A 614 -18.42 -20.00 -9.43
C SER A 614 -17.61 -21.29 -9.29
N ARG A 615 -16.67 -21.51 -10.22
CA ARG A 615 -15.68 -22.60 -10.12
C ARG A 615 -14.79 -22.48 -8.88
N GLN A 616 -14.66 -21.28 -8.29
CA GLN A 616 -13.88 -21.04 -7.06
C GLN A 616 -14.59 -21.50 -5.78
N VAL A 617 -15.86 -21.92 -5.82
CA VAL A 617 -16.59 -22.36 -4.63
C VAL A 617 -15.92 -23.59 -4.00
N ALA A 618 -15.42 -24.51 -4.82
CA ALA A 618 -14.69 -25.68 -4.32
C ALA A 618 -13.38 -25.27 -3.61
N ASP A 619 -12.62 -24.33 -4.19
CA ASP A 619 -11.39 -23.79 -3.59
C ASP A 619 -11.68 -23.03 -2.28
N ALA A 620 -12.84 -22.36 -2.18
CA ALA A 620 -13.26 -21.65 -0.97
C ALA A 620 -13.70 -22.59 0.14
N LEU A 621 -14.44 -23.66 -0.20
CA LEU A 621 -14.79 -24.73 0.74
C LEU A 621 -13.53 -25.42 1.27
N LEU A 622 -12.52 -25.63 0.42
CA LEU A 622 -11.23 -26.18 0.83
C LEU A 622 -10.56 -25.26 1.85
N GLY A 623 -10.48 -23.95 1.55
CA GLY A 623 -9.95 -22.94 2.46
C GLY A 623 -10.71 -22.84 3.79
N ILE A 624 -12.03 -23.03 3.78
CA ILE A 624 -12.83 -23.12 5.01
C ILE A 624 -12.47 -24.38 5.82
N GLY A 625 -12.30 -25.52 5.16
CA GLY A 625 -11.84 -26.75 5.81
C GLY A 625 -10.48 -26.56 6.48
N GLU A 626 -9.54 -25.90 5.80
CA GLU A 626 -8.22 -25.56 6.37
C GLU A 626 -8.34 -24.61 7.57
N CYS A 627 -9.23 -23.62 7.50
CA CYS A 627 -9.49 -22.73 8.64
C CYS A 627 -10.01 -23.50 9.86
N TYR A 628 -10.83 -24.54 9.67
CA TYR A 628 -11.27 -25.43 10.76
C TYR A 628 -10.14 -26.32 11.28
N GLU A 629 -9.26 -26.83 10.41
CA GLU A 629 -8.06 -27.58 10.83
C GLU A 629 -7.16 -26.74 11.73
N TYR A 630 -6.87 -25.49 11.33
CA TYR A 630 -6.04 -24.57 12.12
C TYR A 630 -6.64 -24.27 13.51
N LYS A 631 -7.97 -24.34 13.64
CA LYS A 631 -8.69 -24.18 14.92
C LYS A 631 -8.81 -25.50 15.71
N GLY A 632 -8.31 -26.62 15.19
CA GLY A 632 -8.45 -27.95 15.79
C GLY A 632 -9.84 -28.58 15.66
N GLU A 633 -10.72 -28.01 14.84
CA GLU A 633 -12.11 -28.45 14.67
C GLU A 633 -12.25 -29.50 13.55
N TYR A 634 -11.51 -30.60 13.66
CA TYR A 634 -11.36 -31.60 12.60
C TYR A 634 -12.68 -32.21 12.08
N LYS A 635 -13.70 -32.36 12.94
CA LYS A 635 -15.03 -32.84 12.50
C LYS A 635 -15.69 -31.89 11.49
N LYS A 636 -15.55 -30.57 11.69
CA LYS A 636 -16.09 -29.57 10.76
C LYS A 636 -15.26 -29.47 9.49
N ALA A 637 -13.93 -29.62 9.61
CA ALA A 637 -13.03 -29.70 8.45
C ALA A 637 -13.40 -30.90 7.55
N LEU A 638 -13.56 -32.10 8.13
CA LEU A 638 -13.99 -33.30 7.41
C LEU A 638 -15.30 -33.11 6.66
N ALA A 639 -16.31 -32.54 7.31
CA ALA A 639 -17.60 -32.29 6.66
C ALA A 639 -17.46 -31.39 5.43
N LYS A 640 -16.58 -30.38 5.50
CA LYS A 640 -16.32 -29.46 4.37
C LYS A 640 -15.55 -30.12 3.26
N TYR A 641 -14.57 -30.97 3.57
CA TYR A 641 -13.86 -31.70 2.54
C TYR A 641 -14.73 -32.76 1.86
N GLN A 642 -15.53 -33.52 2.62
CA GLN A 642 -16.51 -34.46 2.07
C GLN A 642 -17.51 -33.74 1.14
N GLU A 643 -17.97 -32.55 1.55
CA GLU A 643 -18.81 -31.69 0.71
C GLU A 643 -18.15 -31.36 -0.63
N ILE A 644 -16.84 -31.12 -0.68
CA ILE A 644 -16.10 -30.86 -1.93
C ILE A 644 -16.05 -32.10 -2.82
N ILE A 645 -15.73 -33.25 -2.24
CA ILE A 645 -15.59 -34.53 -2.96
C ILE A 645 -16.92 -34.92 -3.61
N GLU A 646 -18.02 -34.73 -2.89
CA GLU A 646 -19.36 -35.06 -3.35
C GLU A 646 -19.90 -34.03 -4.35
N ARG A 647 -19.68 -32.73 -4.09
CA ARG A 647 -20.33 -31.64 -4.86
C ARG A 647 -19.48 -31.02 -5.97
N TYR A 648 -18.17 -31.18 -5.94
CA TYR A 648 -17.25 -30.51 -6.87
C TYR A 648 -16.15 -31.45 -7.42
N PRO A 649 -16.48 -32.65 -7.93
CA PRO A 649 -15.48 -33.55 -8.49
C PRO A 649 -14.80 -32.96 -9.73
N ARG A 650 -13.49 -33.19 -9.87
CA ARG A 650 -12.56 -32.57 -10.84
C ARG A 650 -12.40 -31.06 -10.71
N SER A 651 -12.75 -30.46 -9.58
CA SER A 651 -12.41 -29.06 -9.33
C SER A 651 -10.91 -28.86 -9.07
N GLY A 652 -10.17 -29.95 -8.82
CA GLY A 652 -8.79 -29.89 -8.32
C GLY A 652 -8.78 -29.78 -6.80
N ALA A 653 -9.71 -29.01 -6.23
CA ALA A 653 -9.96 -28.99 -4.79
C ALA A 653 -10.55 -30.30 -4.26
N ASP A 654 -11.23 -31.11 -5.09
CA ASP A 654 -11.70 -32.45 -4.70
C ASP A 654 -10.55 -33.42 -4.47
N TYR A 655 -9.48 -33.33 -5.27
CA TYR A 655 -8.24 -34.08 -5.05
C TYR A 655 -7.64 -33.72 -3.69
N ASP A 656 -7.43 -32.41 -3.44
CA ASP A 656 -6.86 -31.94 -2.18
C ASP A 656 -7.78 -32.28 -0.99
N ALA A 657 -9.10 -32.20 -1.17
CA ALA A 657 -10.08 -32.59 -0.17
C ALA A 657 -10.06 -34.11 0.10
N GLU A 658 -9.93 -34.97 -0.92
CA GLU A 658 -9.71 -36.41 -0.76
C GLU A 658 -8.45 -36.64 0.09
N LEU A 659 -7.34 -35.94 -0.21
CA LEU A 659 -6.11 -36.02 0.58
C LEU A 659 -6.32 -35.63 2.05
N LYS A 660 -7.05 -34.55 2.29
CA LYS A 660 -7.34 -34.04 3.64
C LYS A 660 -8.31 -34.94 4.41
N VAL A 661 -9.37 -35.44 3.76
CA VAL A 661 -10.30 -36.42 4.37
C VAL A 661 -9.54 -37.66 4.77
N ASP A 662 -8.75 -38.22 3.87
CA ASP A 662 -8.03 -39.45 4.16
C ASP A 662 -6.94 -39.23 5.23
N ALA A 663 -6.22 -38.10 5.21
CA ALA A 663 -5.25 -37.75 6.26
C ALA A 663 -5.90 -37.59 7.65
N ILE A 664 -7.11 -37.04 7.72
CA ILE A 664 -7.84 -36.85 8.99
C ILE A 664 -8.57 -38.12 9.42
N THR A 665 -9.08 -38.95 8.49
CA THR A 665 -9.91 -40.13 8.81
C THR A 665 -9.15 -41.44 8.92
N LYS A 666 -8.03 -41.62 8.20
CA LYS A 666 -7.42 -42.93 7.96
C LYS A 666 -5.89 -42.84 8.00
N GLY A 667 -5.34 -42.53 9.16
CA GLY A 667 -3.89 -42.37 9.42
C GLY A 667 -2.92 -43.51 9.02
N ASP A 668 -3.28 -44.45 8.14
CA ASP A 668 -2.39 -45.49 7.60
C ASP A 668 -2.45 -45.76 6.06
N ASP A 669 -3.52 -45.45 5.31
CA ASP A 669 -3.56 -45.70 3.84
C ASP A 669 -2.87 -44.61 3.00
N TYR A 670 -2.52 -43.47 3.61
CA TYR A 670 -1.76 -42.36 2.99
C TYR A 670 -0.24 -42.54 3.07
N LYS A 671 0.18 -43.78 3.23
CA LYS A 671 1.58 -44.20 3.18
C LYS A 671 1.72 -45.18 2.02
N GLY A 672 2.65 -44.88 1.11
CA GLY A 672 3.08 -45.84 0.09
C GLY A 672 2.71 -45.48 -1.35
N GLU A 673 2.63 -46.50 -2.18
CA GLU A 673 2.79 -46.39 -3.63
C GLU A 673 1.55 -45.86 -4.40
N PRO A 674 0.28 -46.15 -4.03
CA PRO A 674 -0.89 -45.59 -4.72
C PRO A 674 -0.95 -44.05 -4.67
N LEU A 675 -0.68 -43.46 -3.50
CA LEU A 675 -0.65 -42.00 -3.33
C LEU A 675 0.52 -41.37 -4.10
N ARG A 676 1.68 -42.06 -4.16
CA ARG A 676 2.82 -41.63 -4.97
C ARG A 676 2.46 -41.57 -6.45
N LEU A 677 1.82 -42.62 -6.98
CA LEU A 677 1.39 -42.67 -8.38
C LEU A 677 0.31 -41.62 -8.67
N TYR A 678 -0.63 -41.42 -7.74
CA TYR A 678 -1.67 -40.37 -7.86
C TYR A 678 -1.09 -38.94 -7.86
N THR A 679 -0.09 -38.69 -7.02
CA THR A 679 0.59 -37.38 -7.00
C THR A 679 1.46 -37.18 -8.26
N LEU A 680 2.08 -38.26 -8.74
CA LEU A 680 2.94 -38.23 -9.92
C LEU A 680 2.14 -38.00 -11.21
N GLU A 681 1.01 -38.69 -11.41
CA GLU A 681 0.19 -38.48 -12.60
C GLU A 681 -0.29 -37.02 -12.69
N TYR A 682 -0.72 -36.45 -11.56
CA TYR A 682 -1.21 -35.07 -11.50
C TYR A 682 -0.10 -34.06 -11.82
N LYS A 683 1.11 -34.30 -11.30
CA LYS A 683 2.29 -33.49 -11.64
C LYS A 683 2.57 -33.54 -13.14
N LEU A 684 2.56 -34.73 -13.74
CA LEU A 684 2.80 -34.91 -15.18
C LEU A 684 1.71 -34.23 -16.02
N TRP A 685 0.45 -34.31 -15.61
CA TRP A 685 -0.65 -33.59 -16.26
C TRP A 685 -0.43 -32.07 -16.23
N LYS A 686 -0.05 -31.50 -15.08
CA LYS A 686 0.26 -30.05 -14.97
C LYS A 686 1.46 -29.61 -15.81
N GLU A 687 2.42 -30.50 -16.03
CA GLU A 687 3.58 -30.25 -16.89
C GLU A 687 3.24 -30.39 -18.39
N GLY A 688 1.99 -30.72 -18.74
CA GLY A 688 1.55 -30.95 -20.13
C GLY A 688 1.97 -32.32 -20.68
N LYS A 689 2.50 -33.22 -19.84
CA LYS A 689 2.97 -34.56 -20.23
C LYS A 689 1.82 -35.57 -20.15
N TYR A 690 0.83 -35.36 -21.00
CA TYR A 690 -0.46 -36.07 -20.93
C TYR A 690 -0.36 -37.58 -21.14
N GLN A 691 0.47 -38.04 -22.09
CA GLN A 691 0.66 -39.47 -22.34
C GLN A 691 1.35 -40.18 -21.17
N GLU A 692 2.30 -39.50 -20.51
CA GLU A 692 2.98 -40.03 -19.33
C GLU A 692 2.04 -40.07 -18.12
N SER A 693 1.23 -39.03 -17.91
CA SER A 693 0.18 -39.01 -16.87
C SER A 693 -0.81 -40.16 -17.07
N ILE A 694 -1.31 -40.38 -18.30
CA ILE A 694 -2.17 -41.53 -18.61
C ILE A 694 -1.48 -42.86 -18.28
N GLY A 695 -0.17 -42.98 -18.57
CA GLY A 695 0.63 -44.15 -18.21
C GLY A 695 0.62 -44.44 -16.72
N VAL A 696 0.86 -43.41 -15.89
CA VAL A 696 0.87 -43.53 -14.43
C VAL A 696 -0.53 -43.82 -13.87
N CYS A 697 -1.58 -43.21 -14.43
CA CYS A 697 -2.97 -43.55 -14.09
C CYS A 697 -3.29 -45.03 -14.37
N ARG A 698 -2.87 -45.55 -15.53
CA ARG A 698 -3.06 -46.96 -15.90
C ARG A 698 -2.28 -47.90 -14.97
N GLU A 699 -1.08 -47.51 -14.57
CA GLU A 699 -0.30 -48.26 -13.59
C GLU A 699 -1.05 -48.36 -12.25
N LEU A 700 -1.58 -47.25 -11.74
CA LEU A 700 -2.32 -47.22 -10.48
C LEU A 700 -3.56 -48.13 -10.55
N VAL A 701 -4.37 -47.97 -11.60
CA VAL A 701 -5.60 -48.79 -11.78
C VAL A 701 -5.28 -50.28 -11.92
N SER A 702 -4.17 -50.62 -12.58
CA SER A 702 -3.74 -52.00 -12.78
C SER A 702 -3.23 -52.66 -11.50
N ARG A 703 -2.35 -51.96 -10.77
CA ARG A 703 -1.68 -52.49 -9.56
C ARG A 703 -2.57 -52.42 -8.33
N TYR A 704 -3.45 -51.43 -8.26
CA TYR A 704 -4.31 -51.17 -7.11
C TYR A 704 -5.78 -51.00 -7.51
N PRO A 705 -6.40 -52.01 -8.17
CA PRO A 705 -7.74 -51.88 -8.73
C PRO A 705 -8.84 -51.67 -7.68
N LYS A 706 -8.56 -52.04 -6.42
CA LYS A 706 -9.45 -51.84 -5.26
C LYS A 706 -9.15 -50.56 -4.47
N ALA A 707 -8.09 -49.83 -4.80
CA ALA A 707 -7.82 -48.55 -4.14
C ALA A 707 -8.97 -47.58 -4.40
N HIS A 708 -9.35 -46.81 -3.38
CA HIS A 708 -10.40 -45.81 -3.53
C HIS A 708 -10.08 -44.81 -4.67
N LEU A 709 -8.80 -44.47 -4.85
CA LEU A 709 -8.29 -43.61 -5.92
C LEU A 709 -8.45 -44.20 -7.33
N ALA A 710 -8.56 -45.52 -7.49
CA ALA A 710 -8.57 -46.18 -8.80
C ALA A 710 -9.75 -45.73 -9.67
N SER A 711 -10.93 -45.51 -9.07
CA SER A 711 -12.09 -44.99 -9.81
C SER A 711 -11.91 -43.52 -10.26
N SER A 712 -11.19 -42.70 -9.48
CA SER A 712 -10.87 -41.31 -9.80
C SER A 712 -9.83 -41.21 -10.91
N VAL A 713 -8.73 -41.97 -10.86
CA VAL A 713 -7.73 -41.93 -11.96
C VAL A 713 -8.22 -42.58 -13.25
N GLN A 714 -9.03 -43.64 -13.19
CA GLN A 714 -9.67 -44.19 -14.40
C GLN A 714 -10.58 -43.14 -15.07
N TYR A 715 -11.29 -42.35 -14.26
CA TYR A 715 -12.04 -41.21 -14.74
C TYR A 715 -11.10 -40.14 -15.33
N TYR A 716 -9.98 -39.80 -14.69
CA TYR A 716 -9.02 -38.79 -15.21
C TYR A 716 -8.39 -39.15 -16.55
N ILE A 717 -8.17 -40.44 -16.87
CA ILE A 717 -7.72 -40.84 -18.20
C ILE A 717 -8.70 -40.33 -19.28
N GLY A 718 -10.01 -40.54 -19.10
CA GLY A 718 -11.01 -40.03 -20.04
C GLY A 718 -11.07 -38.50 -20.10
N TYR A 719 -10.77 -37.81 -18.99
CA TYR A 719 -10.69 -36.35 -18.95
C TYR A 719 -9.56 -35.81 -19.82
N ILE A 720 -8.38 -36.42 -19.70
CA ILE A 720 -7.20 -36.02 -20.46
C ILE A 720 -7.45 -36.21 -21.96
N TYR A 721 -8.04 -37.34 -22.36
CA TYR A 721 -8.43 -37.54 -23.75
C TYR A 721 -9.44 -36.50 -24.25
N GLN A 722 -10.47 -36.18 -23.45
CA GLN A 722 -11.51 -35.23 -23.84
C GLN A 722 -11.00 -33.79 -23.98
N PHE A 723 -10.31 -33.28 -22.96
CA PHE A 723 -10.03 -31.84 -22.86
C PHE A 723 -8.63 -31.47 -23.32
N GLU A 724 -7.63 -32.33 -23.09
CA GLU A 724 -6.24 -32.01 -23.42
C GLU A 724 -5.88 -32.50 -24.83
N LEU A 725 -6.27 -33.74 -25.15
CA LEU A 725 -5.96 -34.35 -26.45
C LEU A 725 -7.07 -34.17 -27.49
N LYS A 726 -8.28 -33.77 -27.06
CA LYS A 726 -9.48 -33.63 -27.91
C LYS A 726 -9.82 -34.90 -28.71
N ASP A 727 -9.46 -36.06 -28.18
CA ASP A 727 -9.82 -37.37 -28.71
C ASP A 727 -11.10 -37.85 -28.01
N TYR A 728 -12.23 -37.37 -28.50
CA TYR A 728 -13.55 -37.63 -27.90
C TYR A 728 -13.94 -39.12 -27.96
N GLU A 729 -13.52 -39.84 -28.99
CA GLU A 729 -13.78 -41.28 -29.14
C GLU A 729 -13.03 -42.10 -28.09
N GLN A 730 -11.76 -41.77 -27.80
CA GLN A 730 -11.04 -42.41 -26.69
C GLN A 730 -11.57 -41.99 -25.33
N ALA A 731 -11.96 -40.73 -25.16
CA ALA A 731 -12.57 -40.27 -23.91
C ALA A 731 -13.83 -41.06 -23.56
N ILE A 732 -14.71 -41.29 -24.55
CA ILE A 732 -15.94 -42.09 -24.37
C ILE A 732 -15.59 -43.50 -23.86
N LYS A 733 -14.61 -44.18 -24.49
CA LYS A 733 -14.19 -45.53 -24.07
C LYS A 733 -13.67 -45.56 -22.63
N GLU A 734 -12.87 -44.58 -22.24
CA GLU A 734 -12.29 -44.53 -20.89
C GLU A 734 -13.33 -44.16 -19.82
N TYR A 735 -14.36 -43.38 -20.18
CA TYR A 735 -15.53 -43.15 -19.32
C TYR A 735 -16.42 -44.38 -19.19
N GLN A 736 -16.63 -45.14 -20.27
CA GLN A 736 -17.36 -46.41 -20.21
C GLN A 736 -16.69 -47.41 -19.24
N ARG A 737 -15.36 -47.46 -19.21
CA ARG A 737 -14.62 -48.28 -18.23
C ARG A 737 -14.89 -47.91 -16.78
N VAL A 738 -15.18 -46.63 -16.49
CA VAL A 738 -15.59 -46.20 -15.14
C VAL A 738 -16.94 -46.82 -14.77
N LEU A 739 -17.89 -46.81 -15.71
CA LEU A 739 -19.22 -47.38 -15.52
C LEU A 739 -19.17 -48.90 -15.35
N GLU A 740 -18.32 -49.58 -16.12
CA GLU A 740 -18.16 -51.04 -16.06
C GLU A 740 -17.46 -51.51 -14.78
N LYS A 741 -16.33 -50.89 -14.42
CA LYS A 741 -15.48 -51.38 -13.32
C LYS A 741 -15.82 -50.75 -11.98
N TYR A 742 -16.38 -49.55 -11.98
CA TYR A 742 -16.67 -48.77 -10.78
C TYR A 742 -18.11 -48.23 -10.76
N PRO A 743 -19.14 -49.07 -11.01
CA PRO A 743 -20.53 -48.62 -11.18
C PRO A 743 -21.12 -47.93 -9.93
N LYS A 744 -20.58 -48.23 -8.75
CA LYS A 744 -20.99 -47.63 -7.46
C LYS A 744 -20.14 -46.44 -7.04
N SER A 745 -19.10 -46.08 -7.79
CA SER A 745 -18.27 -44.91 -7.48
C SER A 745 -19.05 -43.62 -7.76
N HIS A 746 -18.80 -42.58 -6.98
CA HIS A 746 -19.32 -41.24 -7.27
C HIS A 746 -18.95 -40.78 -8.70
N ARG A 747 -17.83 -41.27 -9.26
CA ARG A 747 -17.38 -40.97 -10.63
C ARG A 747 -18.27 -41.57 -11.73
N ALA A 748 -19.10 -42.58 -11.46
CA ALA A 748 -19.94 -43.23 -12.46
C ALA A 748 -20.94 -42.25 -13.10
N SER A 749 -21.70 -41.52 -12.28
CA SER A 749 -22.66 -40.51 -12.78
C SER A 749 -22.00 -39.42 -13.64
N PHE A 750 -20.79 -38.99 -13.25
CA PHE A 750 -20.03 -37.99 -14.01
C PHE A 750 -19.42 -38.55 -15.30
N ALA A 751 -19.08 -39.84 -15.35
CA ALA A 751 -18.62 -40.51 -16.56
C ALA A 751 -19.75 -40.58 -17.60
N GLN A 752 -20.95 -40.98 -17.18
CA GLN A 752 -22.13 -41.04 -18.06
C GLN A 752 -22.49 -39.66 -18.65
N TYR A 753 -22.43 -38.60 -17.85
CA TYR A 753 -22.65 -37.23 -18.36
C TYR A 753 -21.59 -36.79 -19.36
N ARG A 754 -20.31 -37.11 -19.11
CA ARG A 754 -19.22 -36.72 -20.03
C ARG A 754 -19.27 -37.47 -21.35
N ILE A 755 -19.81 -38.68 -21.38
CA ILE A 755 -20.11 -39.40 -22.63
C ILE A 755 -21.10 -38.59 -23.49
N GLY A 756 -22.17 -38.06 -22.89
CA GLY A 756 -23.12 -37.20 -23.60
C GLY A 756 -22.48 -35.91 -24.13
N GLU A 757 -21.63 -35.25 -23.34
CA GLU A 757 -20.88 -34.07 -23.80
C GLU A 757 -19.92 -34.42 -24.95
N CYS A 758 -19.21 -35.55 -24.91
CA CYS A 758 -18.36 -35.99 -26.01
C CYS A 758 -19.16 -36.27 -27.29
N TYR A 759 -20.33 -36.90 -27.20
CA TYR A 759 -21.19 -37.11 -28.37
C TYR A 759 -21.69 -35.80 -28.98
N LYS A 760 -22.00 -34.81 -28.13
CA LYS A 760 -22.36 -33.46 -28.58
C LYS A 760 -21.18 -32.77 -29.28
N ASP A 761 -19.97 -32.88 -28.76
CA ASP A 761 -18.76 -32.32 -29.38
C ASP A 761 -18.40 -33.02 -30.71
N LEU A 762 -18.86 -34.27 -30.89
CA LEU A 762 -18.80 -35.02 -32.16
C LEU A 762 -20.00 -34.76 -33.08
N GLU A 763 -20.90 -33.83 -32.71
CA GLU A 763 -22.15 -33.51 -33.42
C GLU A 763 -23.11 -34.70 -33.60
N ARG A 764 -22.98 -35.73 -32.76
CA ARG A 764 -23.87 -36.90 -32.72
C ARG A 764 -24.97 -36.67 -31.69
N TYR A 765 -25.87 -35.75 -32.00
CA TYR A 765 -26.87 -35.25 -31.04
C TYR A 765 -27.81 -36.34 -30.51
N ASP A 766 -28.22 -37.29 -31.34
CA ASP A 766 -29.09 -38.41 -30.93
C ASP A 766 -28.45 -39.25 -29.80
N LEU A 767 -27.15 -39.54 -29.93
CA LEU A 767 -26.39 -40.29 -28.92
C LEU A 767 -26.11 -39.45 -27.67
N ALA A 768 -25.96 -38.13 -27.83
CA ALA A 768 -25.79 -37.21 -26.71
C ALA A 768 -27.06 -37.17 -25.85
N GLU A 769 -28.22 -37.07 -26.50
CA GLU A 769 -29.53 -37.11 -25.83
C GLU A 769 -29.72 -38.41 -25.06
N GLU A 770 -29.52 -39.58 -25.69
CA GLU A 770 -29.62 -40.89 -25.01
C GLU A 770 -28.67 -40.97 -23.79
N ALA A 771 -27.45 -40.46 -23.93
CA ALA A 771 -26.48 -40.46 -22.84
C ALA A 771 -26.90 -39.56 -21.67
N PHE A 772 -27.50 -38.39 -21.94
CA PHE A 772 -28.04 -37.50 -20.91
C PHE A 772 -29.31 -38.06 -20.25
N GLU A 773 -30.20 -38.70 -21.01
CA GLU A 773 -31.38 -39.38 -20.45
C GLU A 773 -30.98 -40.49 -19.49
N LYS A 774 -29.94 -41.27 -19.81
CA LYS A 774 -29.38 -42.27 -18.89
C LYS A 774 -28.92 -41.65 -17.57
N VAL A 775 -28.33 -40.45 -17.57
CA VAL A 775 -27.99 -39.74 -16.34
C VAL A 775 -29.24 -39.43 -15.51
N LEU A 776 -30.29 -38.91 -16.15
CA LEU A 776 -31.55 -38.55 -15.48
C LEU A 776 -32.26 -39.78 -14.91
N LYS A 777 -32.18 -40.93 -15.60
CA LYS A 777 -32.86 -42.18 -15.23
C LYS A 777 -32.10 -42.97 -14.16
N GLU A 778 -30.80 -43.17 -14.35
CA GLU A 778 -29.99 -44.07 -13.52
C GLU A 778 -29.32 -43.34 -12.35
N TYR A 779 -29.11 -42.02 -12.48
CA TYR A 779 -28.46 -41.19 -11.45
C TYR A 779 -29.28 -39.95 -11.05
N PRO A 780 -30.60 -40.07 -10.78
CA PRO A 780 -31.53 -38.94 -10.65
C PRO A 780 -31.21 -37.96 -9.51
N ALA A 781 -30.49 -38.41 -8.48
CA ALA A 781 -30.12 -37.63 -7.31
C ALA A 781 -28.72 -36.99 -7.40
N THR A 782 -28.02 -37.16 -8.53
CA THR A 782 -26.63 -36.70 -8.70
C THR A 782 -26.54 -35.32 -9.35
N LEU A 783 -25.42 -34.63 -9.16
CA LEU A 783 -25.20 -33.31 -9.76
C LEU A 783 -25.31 -33.28 -11.28
N PRO A 784 -24.78 -34.27 -12.03
CA PRO A 784 -24.97 -34.31 -13.47
C PRO A 784 -26.45 -34.36 -13.89
N ALA A 785 -27.31 -35.05 -13.15
CA ALA A 785 -28.76 -35.04 -13.41
C ALA A 785 -29.38 -33.66 -13.18
N ARG A 786 -28.89 -32.90 -12.19
CA ARG A 786 -29.32 -31.51 -11.99
C ARG A 786 -28.83 -30.58 -13.10
N TRP A 787 -27.60 -30.76 -13.60
CA TRP A 787 -27.06 -29.95 -14.69
C TRP A 787 -27.87 -30.09 -15.99
N ILE A 788 -28.31 -31.31 -16.30
CA ILE A 788 -29.15 -31.56 -17.48
C ILE A 788 -30.52 -30.87 -17.32
N LYS A 789 -31.17 -31.01 -16.16
CA LYS A 789 -32.47 -30.36 -15.88
C LYS A 789 -32.42 -28.83 -15.89
N TRP A 790 -31.27 -28.23 -15.61
CA TRP A 790 -31.08 -26.77 -15.63
C TRP A 790 -30.82 -26.19 -17.03
N ARG A 791 -30.50 -27.04 -18.01
CA ARG A 791 -30.17 -26.64 -19.37
C ARG A 791 -31.27 -27.00 -20.40
N GLN A 792 -32.29 -27.73 -19.96
CA GLN A 792 -33.59 -27.80 -20.64
C GLN A 792 -34.35 -26.49 -20.40
#